data_AF-A0A1L4BV47-F1
#
_entry.id   AF-A0A1L4BV47-F1
#
_cell.length_a   1.000
_cell.length_b   1.000
_cell.length_c   1.000
_cell.angle_alpha   90.00
_cell.angle_beta   90.00
_cell.angle_gamma   90.00
#
_symmetry.space_group_name_H-M   'P 1'
#
loop_
_entity.id
_entity.type
_entity.pdbx_description
1 polymer ?
#
loop_
_entity_poly.entity_id
_entity_poly.type
_entity_poly.pdbx_seq_one_letter_code
_entity_poly.pdbx_strand_id
1 'polypeptide(L)'
;MKKIPLGLTVAISATLLSSCGSNHKNQTSTNSENFKNDYSQPKEQSQAEQINLASVQKPSETIQSKAKTTKVTTYPLKIVNNSNVSEDTYITVVDGTNIYKVGDDGSLTKGPLLAKAYFQDYGKSIGNSGDFTIKIPKPFISGRVYVSVGHPLGGVATNAPFYSKSSSDSNYYMSQVVYDKFELTYNDQGVLYIDPTSVDFFSIPLTMQNPKPIKATDLTESGYPLGMSRKEIMDQATANFTKGVSSGNLDTWKDLIFDSSGSTIRIISPSGIATSTGADNSLGSLKNMANKPAVTGSSYLLDSIKTPSGSSFYLQNLISYYESASKHKLAFDVSQLYSGTKYPQTAIFKNVVYFADGISSNAKCSKQITSYDGQGKPIYGDYANSSSCWKFIPKVCSDLSDLSKCKAPTKGDQAKLQDEYIPMDYVSSFDFFSPGQWPFDNNNILPKVYTTVDTIQDNHPAKGLIAEGLSALFSAGLLPVSNSKIEDTAISKSSLNKLVNDNKDILYKDNSANGQLKDKGPWFSQYSKVIHSICYDSATKKECTPSTSSANKKYPIVYTFAFDDFLAQDGTLTSNVTSGSTISVTINDMQGYPKTNPGKAPRPSINVDTPAVTSGSLETCKTIPKDPKKVKTCKLTATFTTKNTPDEIKTYNVNLSPMSTNNGSHCQYISSKKDTWTGCGAIATSNITNSTVTKISGPKDGVYTYKITSEVPRDAFEKVVTGAVWRHCTGSTSNNEFKYYVSVSDGKQTIGALSPNSSTYHNIPGCAPSAS
;
A
#
# COMPACT_ATOMS: atom_id res chain seq x y z
N MET A 1 -6.85 20.08 -35.60
CA MET A 1 -6.87 18.93 -34.66
C MET A 1 -6.38 19.41 -33.30
N LYS A 2 -7.06 19.09 -32.19
CA LYS A 2 -6.66 19.52 -30.83
C LYS A 2 -5.74 18.48 -30.20
N LYS A 3 -4.63 18.91 -29.58
CA LYS A 3 -3.75 18.02 -28.80
C LYS A 3 -4.35 17.80 -27.41
N ILE A 4 -4.46 16.55 -26.97
CA ILE A 4 -4.85 16.18 -25.60
C ILE A 4 -3.58 16.09 -24.75
N PRO A 5 -3.49 16.76 -23.59
CA PRO A 5 -2.35 16.62 -22.69
C PRO A 5 -2.47 15.33 -21.87
N LEU A 6 -1.65 14.33 -22.18
CA LEU A 6 -1.41 13.17 -21.30
C LEU A 6 -0.71 13.64 -20.03
N GLY A 7 -1.39 13.50 -18.89
CA GLY A 7 -0.95 14.03 -17.60
C GLY A 7 -1.42 13.24 -16.37
N LEU A 8 -1.87 12.00 -16.58
CA LEU A 8 -2.23 11.09 -15.49
C LEU A 8 -0.95 10.46 -14.92
N THR A 9 -0.76 10.56 -13.60
CA THR A 9 0.13 9.66 -12.87
C THR A 9 -0.79 8.66 -12.20
N VAL A 10 -0.73 7.39 -12.61
CA VAL A 10 -1.61 6.35 -12.07
C VAL A 10 -1.38 6.26 -10.55
N ALA A 11 -2.44 6.41 -9.77
CA ALA A 11 -2.42 6.17 -8.34
C ALA A 11 -2.49 4.66 -8.10
N ILE A 12 -1.44 3.93 -8.51
CA ILE A 12 -1.35 2.49 -8.26
C ILE A 12 -1.43 2.31 -6.75
N SER A 13 -2.47 1.62 -6.28
CA SER A 13 -2.68 1.35 -4.85
C SER A 13 -1.77 0.20 -4.40
N ALA A 14 -0.46 0.39 -4.61
CA ALA A 14 0.58 -0.58 -4.33
C ALA A 14 0.78 -0.74 -2.84
N THR A 15 0.41 -1.90 -2.30
CA THR A 15 0.59 -2.29 -0.89
C THR A 15 2.06 -2.63 -0.59
N LEU A 16 2.95 -1.67 -0.82
CA LEU A 16 4.40 -1.78 -0.68
C LEU A 16 4.83 -1.91 0.79
N LEU A 17 4.83 -3.14 1.29
CA LEU A 17 5.60 -3.55 2.46
C LEU A 17 6.63 -4.62 2.08
N SER A 18 7.89 -4.19 2.02
CA SER A 18 9.04 -5.02 1.65
C SER A 18 9.47 -5.96 2.77
N SER A 19 9.58 -7.27 2.49
CA SER A 19 10.20 -8.23 3.41
C SER A 19 10.95 -9.37 2.70
N CYS A 20 12.04 -9.05 1.99
CA CYS A 20 13.03 -10.03 1.55
C CYS A 20 14.45 -9.43 1.62
N GLY A 21 15.15 -9.67 2.73
CA GLY A 21 16.58 -9.41 2.84
C GLY A 21 17.38 -10.65 2.47
N SER A 22 17.82 -10.78 1.21
CA SER A 22 18.66 -11.88 0.75
C SER A 22 20.14 -11.47 0.73
N ASN A 23 20.97 -12.17 1.49
CA ASN A 23 22.42 -11.92 1.56
C ASN A 23 23.11 -12.34 0.26
N HIS A 24 23.47 -11.39 -0.59
CA HIS A 24 24.56 -11.59 -1.56
C HIS A 24 25.86 -11.01 -1.01
N LYS A 25 26.92 -11.83 -1.06
CA LYS A 25 28.24 -11.52 -0.50
C LYS A 25 28.92 -10.42 -1.32
N ASN A 26 29.74 -9.61 -0.65
CA ASN A 26 30.70 -8.73 -1.32
C ASN A 26 31.56 -9.51 -2.32
N GLN A 27 31.60 -9.04 -3.57
CA GLN A 27 32.81 -9.15 -4.39
C GLN A 27 33.31 -7.75 -4.68
N THR A 28 34.48 -7.44 -4.13
CA THR A 28 35.22 -6.21 -4.41
C THR A 28 35.95 -6.35 -5.73
N SER A 29 35.56 -5.57 -6.74
CA SER A 29 36.42 -5.25 -7.88
C SER A 29 36.77 -3.77 -7.85
N THR A 30 37.97 -3.47 -7.36
CA THR A 30 38.60 -2.18 -7.63
C THR A 30 38.94 -2.08 -9.10
N ASN A 31 38.56 -1.00 -9.77
CA ASN A 31 39.39 -0.39 -10.81
C ASN A 31 39.01 1.09 -10.94
N SER A 32 39.91 1.95 -10.47
CA SER A 32 39.92 3.38 -10.75
C SER A 32 40.69 3.61 -12.04
N GLU A 33 40.11 4.33 -13.01
CA GLU A 33 40.92 4.91 -14.09
C GLU A 33 40.42 6.30 -14.48
N ASN A 34 41.35 7.15 -14.89
CA ASN A 34 41.12 8.59 -15.02
C ASN A 34 40.67 8.95 -16.43
N PHE A 35 39.66 9.81 -16.56
CA PHE A 35 39.60 10.74 -17.68
C PHE A 35 39.19 12.15 -17.21
N LYS A 36 40.19 13.04 -17.16
CA LYS A 36 39.94 14.46 -17.41
C LYS A 36 39.81 14.65 -18.92
N ASN A 37 38.99 15.61 -19.32
CA ASN A 37 39.37 16.59 -20.33
C ASN A 37 38.42 17.79 -20.23
N ASP A 38 38.99 18.99 -20.23
CA ASP A 38 38.28 20.21 -20.59
C ASP A 38 37.86 20.16 -22.06
N TYR A 39 36.85 20.94 -22.46
CA TYR A 39 37.01 21.83 -23.63
C TYR A 39 35.98 22.98 -23.58
N SER A 40 36.27 24.03 -24.36
CA SER A 40 35.73 25.38 -24.22
C SER A 40 34.44 25.67 -24.99
N GLN A 41 33.77 26.77 -24.61
CA GLN A 41 32.69 27.37 -25.39
C GLN A 41 33.23 28.19 -26.58
N PRO A 42 32.55 28.18 -27.75
CA PRO A 42 32.62 29.27 -28.71
C PRO A 42 31.64 30.40 -28.36
N LYS A 43 32.06 31.65 -28.57
CA LYS A 43 31.17 32.81 -28.75
C LYS A 43 31.04 33.11 -30.24
N GLU A 44 29.93 33.71 -30.66
CA GLU A 44 29.91 34.49 -31.89
C GLU A 44 28.94 35.69 -31.81
N GLN A 45 29.15 36.68 -32.67
CA GLN A 45 28.44 37.97 -32.79
C GLN A 45 27.92 38.13 -34.24
N SER A 46 26.95 38.99 -34.58
CA SER A 46 25.88 39.61 -33.76
C SER A 46 24.49 39.49 -34.44
N GLN A 47 23.87 40.40 -35.20
CA GLN A 47 24.01 41.85 -35.45
C GLN A 47 22.62 42.40 -35.90
N ALA A 48 22.22 43.62 -35.48
CA ALA A 48 21.03 44.32 -35.98
C ALA A 48 21.12 45.84 -35.70
N GLU A 49 20.58 46.66 -36.60
CA GLU A 49 20.76 48.13 -36.62
C GLU A 49 19.66 48.94 -35.90
N GLN A 50 19.95 50.21 -35.65
CA GLN A 50 18.99 51.20 -35.14
C GLN A 50 18.23 51.88 -36.29
N ILE A 51 16.91 52.02 -36.15
CA ILE A 51 16.14 53.11 -36.76
C ILE A 51 15.29 53.73 -35.62
N ASN A 52 15.10 55.05 -35.63
CA ASN A 52 14.65 55.81 -34.46
C ASN A 52 13.53 56.82 -34.81
N LEU A 53 12.83 57.28 -33.78
CA LEU A 53 11.94 58.45 -33.72
C LEU A 53 10.64 58.47 -34.57
N ALA A 54 9.52 58.25 -33.87
CA ALA A 54 8.38 59.18 -33.90
C ALA A 54 7.67 59.13 -32.53
N SER A 55 7.22 60.27 -31.99
CA SER A 55 6.71 60.38 -30.62
C SER A 55 5.23 60.78 -30.55
N VAL A 56 4.42 60.05 -29.78
CA VAL A 56 3.07 60.44 -29.36
C VAL A 56 2.91 60.18 -27.85
N GLN A 57 2.01 60.93 -27.19
CA GLN A 57 2.03 61.20 -25.75
C GLN A 57 1.54 60.07 -24.83
N LYS A 58 2.04 60.10 -23.59
CA LYS A 58 1.70 59.24 -22.45
C LYS A 58 0.39 59.67 -21.75
N PRO A 59 -0.55 58.74 -21.47
CA PRO A 59 -1.57 58.90 -20.45
C PRO A 59 -1.26 58.11 -19.16
N SER A 60 -1.44 58.77 -18.02
CA SER A 60 -1.50 58.31 -16.62
C SER A 60 -1.13 56.85 -16.26
N GLU A 61 -0.11 56.69 -15.41
CA GLU A 61 0.14 55.45 -14.68
C GLU A 61 -0.96 55.18 -13.65
N THR A 62 -1.78 54.17 -13.87
CA THR A 62 -2.65 53.62 -12.83
C THR A 62 -1.84 52.63 -12.00
N ILE A 63 -1.72 52.86 -10.68
CA ILE A 63 -0.96 52.01 -9.78
C ILE A 63 -1.70 50.67 -9.59
N GLN A 64 -1.48 49.72 -10.49
CA GLN A 64 -1.84 48.32 -10.27
C GLN A 64 -0.92 47.75 -9.18
N SER A 65 -1.44 47.67 -7.96
CA SER A 65 -0.81 46.89 -6.89
C SER A 65 -0.62 45.45 -7.38
N LYS A 66 0.64 45.00 -7.49
CA LYS A 66 0.95 43.60 -7.81
C LYS A 66 0.32 42.69 -6.76
N ALA A 67 -0.80 42.05 -7.12
CA ALA A 67 -1.49 41.11 -6.26
C ALA A 67 -0.50 40.01 -5.85
N LYS A 68 -0.18 39.97 -4.56
CA LYS A 68 0.80 39.03 -3.99
C LYS A 68 0.20 37.63 -4.06
N THR A 69 0.53 36.88 -5.12
CA THR A 69 0.03 35.54 -5.40
C THR A 69 0.42 34.60 -4.26
N THR A 70 -0.51 34.43 -3.33
CA THR A 70 -0.30 33.62 -2.13
C THR A 70 -0.22 32.16 -2.56
N LYS A 71 0.97 31.56 -2.41
CA LYS A 71 1.23 30.17 -2.79
C LYS A 71 0.34 29.26 -1.94
N VAL A 72 -0.72 28.74 -2.54
CA VAL A 72 -1.67 27.84 -1.85
C VAL A 72 -0.96 26.54 -1.47
N THR A 73 -0.80 26.31 -0.17
CA THR A 73 -0.08 25.16 0.41
C THR A 73 -0.99 23.98 0.77
N THR A 74 -2.31 24.19 0.80
CA THR A 74 -3.30 23.16 1.17
C THR A 74 -4.50 23.15 0.23
N TYR A 75 -5.10 21.99 -0.01
CA TYR A 75 -6.43 21.86 -0.61
C TYR A 75 -7.47 21.70 0.52
N PRO A 76 -8.51 22.55 0.62
CA PRO A 76 -9.61 22.32 1.56
C PRO A 76 -10.57 21.28 0.98
N LEU A 77 -10.69 20.13 1.62
CA LEU A 77 -11.65 19.08 1.27
C LEU A 77 -12.78 19.07 2.30
N LYS A 78 -14.03 19.24 1.83
CA LYS A 78 -15.21 19.21 2.69
C LYS A 78 -15.65 17.75 2.92
N ILE A 79 -16.03 17.42 4.14
CA ILE A 79 -16.68 16.17 4.53
C ILE A 79 -18.05 16.54 5.11
N VAL A 80 -19.11 15.99 4.55
CA VAL A 80 -20.50 16.26 4.94
C VAL A 80 -21.04 15.02 5.66
N ASN A 81 -21.32 15.14 6.95
CA ASN A 81 -21.93 14.07 7.72
C ASN A 81 -23.47 14.14 7.61
N ASN A 82 -24.00 13.33 6.69
CA ASN A 82 -25.42 13.04 6.51
C ASN A 82 -25.72 11.58 6.89
N SER A 83 -24.99 11.02 7.87
CA SER A 83 -25.16 9.64 8.31
C SER A 83 -26.51 9.38 8.99
N ASN A 84 -27.15 10.41 9.58
CA ASN A 84 -28.48 10.34 10.20
C ASN A 84 -28.60 9.31 11.34
N VAL A 85 -27.49 8.98 12.01
CA VAL A 85 -27.44 8.07 13.17
C VAL A 85 -27.21 8.83 14.49
N SER A 86 -27.42 8.16 15.62
CA SER A 86 -27.20 8.77 16.95
C SER A 86 -25.71 8.96 17.25
N GLU A 87 -24.88 8.01 16.82
CA GLU A 87 -23.47 7.90 17.16
C GLU A 87 -22.55 8.82 16.36
N ASP A 88 -21.42 9.17 16.98
CA ASP A 88 -20.33 9.90 16.35
C ASP A 88 -19.77 9.17 15.13
N THR A 89 -19.37 9.98 14.15
CA THR A 89 -18.57 9.59 13.00
C THR A 89 -17.13 10.06 13.21
N TYR A 90 -16.17 9.19 12.90
CA TYR A 90 -14.74 9.43 13.05
C TYR A 90 -14.03 9.36 11.71
N ILE A 91 -13.04 10.22 11.51
CA ILE A 91 -12.15 10.18 10.34
C ILE A 91 -10.70 9.90 10.74
N THR A 92 -9.98 9.15 9.91
CA THR A 92 -8.54 8.88 10.09
C THR A 92 -7.79 9.07 8.78
N VAL A 93 -6.67 9.81 8.80
CA VAL A 93 -6.02 10.33 7.58
C VAL A 93 -4.56 9.84 7.46
N VAL A 94 -4.17 9.35 6.29
CA VAL A 94 -2.83 8.80 5.98
C VAL A 94 -2.30 9.25 4.61
N ASP A 95 -0.97 9.29 4.41
CA ASP A 95 -0.29 9.59 3.12
C ASP A 95 0.63 8.45 2.65
N GLY A 96 0.07 7.25 2.54
CA GLY A 96 0.76 6.02 2.16
C GLY A 96 1.70 5.47 3.25
N THR A 97 2.57 6.30 3.82
CA THR A 97 3.61 5.89 4.79
C THR A 97 3.47 6.50 6.18
N ASN A 98 2.61 7.50 6.40
CA ASN A 98 2.45 8.18 7.69
C ASN A 98 0.97 8.35 8.02
N ILE A 99 0.68 8.47 9.31
CA ILE A 99 -0.65 8.86 9.83
C ILE A 99 -0.66 10.34 10.22
N TYR A 100 -1.83 10.96 10.30
CA TYR A 100 -1.99 12.36 10.70
C TYR A 100 -2.89 12.50 11.93
N LYS A 101 -2.51 13.41 12.83
CA LYS A 101 -3.42 13.98 13.82
C LYS A 101 -4.20 15.11 13.15
N VAL A 102 -5.53 15.03 13.23
CA VAL A 102 -6.44 16.04 12.66
C VAL A 102 -6.84 17.03 13.75
N GLY A 103 -6.51 18.31 13.57
CA GLY A 103 -6.92 19.38 14.48
C GLY A 103 -8.40 19.78 14.30
N ASP A 104 -8.97 20.47 15.28
CA ASP A 104 -10.36 20.98 15.21
C ASP A 104 -10.58 21.99 14.08
N ASP A 105 -9.53 22.70 13.66
CA ASP A 105 -9.53 23.58 12.49
C ASP A 105 -9.39 22.81 11.15
N GLY A 106 -9.28 21.48 11.19
CA GLY A 106 -9.01 20.64 10.03
C GLY A 106 -7.56 20.58 9.58
N SER A 107 -6.61 21.16 10.33
CA SER A 107 -5.18 21.03 10.03
C SER A 107 -4.69 19.60 10.21
N LEU A 108 -3.76 19.17 9.35
CA LEU A 108 -3.20 17.82 9.38
C LEU A 108 -1.76 17.87 9.89
N THR A 109 -1.54 17.45 11.13
CA THR A 109 -0.21 17.35 11.75
C THR A 109 0.35 15.94 11.55
N LYS A 110 1.48 15.83 10.87
CA LYS A 110 2.12 14.54 10.53
C LYS A 110 2.54 13.79 11.81
N GLY A 111 2.03 12.57 11.97
CA GLY A 111 2.31 11.66 13.08
C GLY A 111 3.48 10.72 12.79
N PRO A 112 3.55 9.57 13.47
CA PRO A 112 4.55 8.54 13.19
C PRO A 112 4.35 7.88 11.81
N LEU A 113 5.33 7.09 11.39
CA LEU A 113 5.19 6.17 10.28
C LEU A 113 4.01 5.22 10.54
N LEU A 114 3.26 4.89 9.48
CA LEU A 114 2.08 4.04 9.55
C LEU A 114 2.38 2.66 10.15
N ALA A 115 3.53 2.08 9.80
CA ALA A 115 4.05 0.85 10.39
C ALA A 115 4.44 0.93 11.90
N LYS A 116 4.35 2.12 12.51
CA LYS A 116 4.46 2.39 13.96
C LYS A 116 3.21 3.09 14.53
N ALA A 117 2.20 3.35 13.70
CA ALA A 117 0.95 4.00 14.12
C ALA A 117 -0.11 3.00 14.61
N TYR A 118 0.17 1.70 14.48
CA TYR A 118 -0.63 0.62 15.06
C TYR A 118 -0.98 0.92 16.53
N PHE A 119 -2.22 0.64 16.91
CA PHE A 119 -2.72 0.64 18.29
C PHE A 119 -2.75 2.00 19.05
N GLN A 120 -2.42 3.12 18.40
CA GLN A 120 -2.78 4.45 18.87
C GLN A 120 -4.03 4.94 18.15
N ASP A 121 -4.94 5.60 18.87
CA ASP A 121 -6.13 6.20 18.27
C ASP A 121 -5.75 7.53 17.58
N TYR A 122 -5.99 7.58 16.28
CA TYR A 122 -5.86 8.76 15.42
C TYR A 122 -7.22 9.18 14.82
N GLY A 123 -8.32 8.54 15.24
CA GLY A 123 -9.67 8.83 14.82
C GLY A 123 -10.15 10.17 15.39
N LYS A 124 -10.35 11.14 14.52
CA LYS A 124 -10.97 12.42 14.87
C LYS A 124 -12.49 12.30 14.74
N SER A 125 -13.22 12.37 15.85
CA SER A 125 -14.66 12.59 15.80
C SER A 125 -14.97 13.90 15.08
N ILE A 126 -15.91 13.83 14.14
CA ILE A 126 -16.54 14.96 13.43
C ILE A 126 -18.01 15.11 13.84
N GLY A 127 -18.40 14.55 14.99
CA GLY A 127 -19.79 14.47 15.46
C GLY A 127 -20.64 13.49 14.65
N ASN A 128 -21.96 13.51 14.88
CA ASN A 128 -22.95 12.68 14.20
C ASN A 128 -23.67 13.39 13.02
N SER A 129 -23.43 14.68 12.81
CA SER A 129 -24.08 15.49 11.79
C SER A 129 -23.29 16.76 11.46
N GLY A 130 -23.50 17.32 10.26
CA GLY A 130 -22.94 18.61 9.85
C GLY A 130 -21.66 18.54 9.02
N ASP A 131 -20.98 19.69 8.90
CA ASP A 131 -19.86 19.88 7.98
C ASP A 131 -18.51 19.93 8.71
N PHE A 132 -17.53 19.15 8.24
CA PHE A 132 -16.13 19.23 8.64
C PHE A 132 -15.24 19.48 7.41
N THR A 133 -14.11 20.17 7.53
CA THR A 133 -13.24 20.47 6.38
C THR A 133 -11.79 20.22 6.74
N ILE A 134 -11.12 19.27 6.05
CA ILE A 134 -9.70 18.99 6.24
C ILE A 134 -8.82 19.75 5.23
N LYS A 135 -7.65 20.18 5.70
CA LYS A 135 -6.66 20.95 4.95
C LYS A 135 -5.55 20.02 4.45
N ILE A 136 -5.78 19.37 3.31
CA ILE A 136 -4.83 18.43 2.68
C ILE A 136 -3.54 19.18 2.32
N PRO A 137 -2.36 18.84 2.88
CA PRO A 137 -1.10 19.54 2.59
C PRO A 137 -0.59 19.22 1.18
N LYS A 138 0.37 20.02 0.70
CA LYS A 138 1.01 19.82 -0.61
C LYS A 138 2.51 19.51 -0.47
N PRO A 139 3.01 18.39 -1.02
CA PRO A 139 2.25 17.27 -1.62
C PRO A 139 1.60 16.35 -0.57
N PHE A 140 0.59 15.60 -1.00
CA PHE A 140 -0.04 14.51 -0.25
C PHE A 140 -0.32 13.38 -1.25
N ILE A 141 0.41 12.27 -1.17
CA ILE A 141 0.50 11.24 -2.22
C ILE A 141 0.06 9.88 -1.66
N SER A 142 -0.64 9.07 -2.45
CA SER A 142 -1.19 7.76 -2.03
C SER A 142 -1.99 7.88 -0.74
N GLY A 143 -2.74 8.98 -0.63
CA GLY A 143 -3.47 9.36 0.55
C GLY A 143 -4.76 8.57 0.69
N ARG A 144 -5.17 8.33 1.94
CA ARG A 144 -6.49 7.76 2.25
C ARG A 144 -7.11 8.51 3.41
N VAL A 145 -8.42 8.74 3.31
CA VAL A 145 -9.24 9.14 4.45
C VAL A 145 -10.19 7.98 4.71
N TYR A 146 -10.03 7.36 5.87
CA TYR A 146 -10.98 6.40 6.39
C TYR A 146 -12.10 7.14 7.11
N VAL A 147 -13.32 6.65 6.95
CA VAL A 147 -14.52 7.12 7.64
C VAL A 147 -15.07 5.94 8.44
N SER A 148 -15.43 6.14 9.70
CA SER A 148 -15.97 5.10 10.58
C SER A 148 -17.12 5.63 11.44
N VAL A 149 -18.11 4.80 11.74
CA VAL A 149 -19.33 5.19 12.46
C VAL A 149 -19.47 4.36 13.73
N GLY A 150 -19.86 5.00 14.84
CA GLY A 150 -19.98 4.37 16.15
C GLY A 150 -18.67 4.25 16.91
N HIS A 151 -17.59 3.88 16.23
CA HIS A 151 -16.28 3.61 16.82
C HIS A 151 -15.13 4.09 15.92
N PRO A 152 -14.03 4.62 16.48
CA PRO A 152 -12.84 5.00 15.71
C PRO A 152 -12.04 3.78 15.22
N LEU A 153 -11.08 4.00 14.32
CA LEU A 153 -10.14 2.93 13.93
C LEU A 153 -9.11 2.65 15.02
N GLY A 154 -8.89 1.37 15.33
CA GLY A 154 -8.01 0.88 16.41
C GLY A 154 -6.51 0.97 16.12
N GLY A 155 -6.08 2.10 15.56
CA GLY A 155 -4.82 2.26 14.83
C GLY A 155 -4.94 1.75 13.40
N VAL A 156 -4.35 2.46 12.43
CA VAL A 156 -4.47 2.11 11.01
C VAL A 156 -3.48 1.00 10.65
N ALA A 157 -3.93 -0.23 10.88
CA ALA A 157 -3.27 -1.42 10.39
C ALA A 157 -3.48 -1.56 8.87
N THR A 158 -2.43 -1.36 8.08
CA THR A 158 -2.44 -1.64 6.62
C THR A 158 -2.72 -3.11 6.30
N ASN A 159 -2.62 -3.98 7.30
CA ASN A 159 -2.71 -5.42 7.20
C ASN A 159 -3.83 -6.00 8.09
N ALA A 160 -4.75 -5.19 8.61
CA ALA A 160 -5.89 -5.74 9.37
C ALA A 160 -6.84 -6.46 8.40
N PRO A 161 -7.15 -7.76 8.61
CA PRO A 161 -8.11 -8.48 7.80
C PRO A 161 -9.51 -7.86 7.95
N PHE A 162 -10.25 -7.77 6.85
CA PHE A 162 -11.63 -7.25 6.83
C PHE A 162 -12.64 -8.19 7.50
N TYR A 163 -12.18 -9.26 8.13
CA TYR A 163 -12.96 -10.34 8.69
C TYR A 163 -12.36 -10.82 10.01
N SER A 164 -13.23 -11.09 10.99
CA SER A 164 -12.98 -12.01 12.09
C SER A 164 -14.28 -12.23 12.86
N LYS A 165 -14.58 -13.48 13.24
CA LYS A 165 -15.74 -13.83 14.09
C LYS A 165 -15.35 -14.25 15.51
N SER A 166 -14.06 -14.40 15.83
CA SER A 166 -13.62 -14.75 17.19
C SER A 166 -13.16 -13.53 17.96
N SER A 167 -13.71 -13.29 19.15
CA SER A 167 -13.24 -12.24 20.06
C SER A 167 -11.86 -12.50 20.67
N SER A 168 -11.24 -13.66 20.40
CA SER A 168 -9.85 -13.96 20.76
C SER A 168 -8.82 -13.46 19.74
N ASP A 169 -9.26 -13.04 18.54
CA ASP A 169 -8.41 -12.55 17.47
C ASP A 169 -8.03 -11.08 17.69
N SER A 170 -6.75 -10.75 17.55
CA SER A 170 -6.24 -9.37 17.57
C SER A 170 -6.96 -8.42 16.61
N ASN A 171 -7.54 -8.97 15.53
CA ASN A 171 -8.19 -8.24 14.47
C ASN A 171 -9.72 -8.09 14.67
N TYR A 172 -10.30 -8.73 15.69
CA TYR A 172 -11.75 -8.71 15.96
C TYR A 172 -12.32 -7.29 16.03
N TYR A 173 -11.62 -6.37 16.69
CA TYR A 173 -12.05 -4.97 16.76
C TYR A 173 -12.28 -4.38 15.36
N MET A 174 -11.38 -4.63 14.39
CA MET A 174 -11.47 -4.05 13.04
C MET A 174 -12.38 -4.84 12.09
N SER A 175 -12.70 -6.09 12.39
CA SER A 175 -13.85 -6.73 11.75
C SER A 175 -15.17 -6.07 12.20
N GLN A 176 -15.28 -5.72 13.49
CA GLN A 176 -16.53 -5.21 14.07
C GLN A 176 -16.81 -3.72 13.85
N VAL A 177 -15.83 -2.85 13.59
CA VAL A 177 -16.09 -1.43 13.29
C VAL A 177 -16.75 -1.26 11.91
N VAL A 178 -17.80 -0.47 11.80
CA VAL A 178 -18.38 -0.04 10.50
C VAL A 178 -17.52 1.10 9.96
N TYR A 179 -16.72 0.83 8.93
CA TYR A 179 -15.83 1.80 8.31
C TYR A 179 -15.67 1.56 6.82
N ASP A 180 -15.32 2.63 6.10
CA ASP A 180 -14.98 2.62 4.68
C ASP A 180 -13.89 3.66 4.38
N LYS A 181 -13.48 3.84 3.12
CA LYS A 181 -12.38 4.75 2.75
C LYS A 181 -12.63 5.47 1.42
N PHE A 182 -11.92 6.58 1.24
CA PHE A 182 -11.65 7.14 -0.09
C PHE A 182 -10.16 7.41 -0.27
N GLU A 183 -9.66 7.26 -1.50
CA GLU A 183 -8.25 7.48 -1.83
C GLU A 183 -8.09 8.84 -2.54
N LEU A 184 -6.89 9.44 -2.41
CA LEU A 184 -6.62 10.76 -2.97
C LEU A 184 -5.12 11.02 -3.19
N THR A 185 -4.81 11.96 -4.08
CA THR A 185 -3.47 12.51 -4.26
C THR A 185 -3.55 13.99 -4.65
N TYR A 186 -3.00 14.87 -3.80
CA TYR A 186 -2.81 16.29 -4.08
C TYR A 186 -1.34 16.53 -4.43
N ASN A 187 -1.05 16.70 -5.73
CA ASN A 187 0.31 16.65 -6.27
C ASN A 187 1.03 18.01 -6.27
N ASP A 188 2.33 18.01 -6.59
CA ASP A 188 3.17 19.21 -6.69
C ASP A 188 2.70 20.22 -7.75
N GLN A 189 1.90 19.79 -8.73
CA GLN A 189 1.25 20.66 -9.72
C GLN A 189 0.03 21.39 -9.14
N GLY A 190 -0.54 20.93 -8.01
CA GLY A 190 -1.75 21.51 -7.39
C GLY A 190 -3.06 20.96 -7.96
N VAL A 191 -3.00 19.76 -8.53
CA VAL A 191 -4.17 18.97 -8.90
C VAL A 191 -4.45 17.96 -7.80
N LEU A 192 -5.68 17.95 -7.32
CA LEU A 192 -6.25 16.86 -6.52
C LEU A 192 -6.85 15.83 -7.49
N TYR A 193 -6.43 14.58 -7.33
CA TYR A 193 -7.18 13.39 -7.74
C TYR A 193 -7.82 12.81 -6.48
N ILE A 194 -9.06 12.37 -6.55
CA ILE A 194 -9.80 11.76 -5.43
C ILE A 194 -10.85 10.80 -5.97
N ASP A 195 -10.94 9.62 -5.38
CA ASP A 195 -11.80 8.52 -5.84
C ASP A 195 -12.53 7.82 -4.69
N PRO A 196 -13.81 7.48 -4.86
CA PRO A 196 -14.50 6.55 -4.00
C PRO A 196 -14.12 5.13 -4.41
N THR A 197 -13.83 4.28 -3.43
CA THR A 197 -13.35 2.92 -3.70
C THR A 197 -14.09 1.89 -2.88
N SER A 198 -14.44 0.80 -3.54
CA SER A 198 -14.95 -0.43 -2.94
C SER A 198 -14.15 -1.64 -3.46
N VAL A 199 -12.87 -1.42 -3.81
CA VAL A 199 -11.94 -2.48 -4.30
C VAL A 199 -11.67 -3.53 -3.23
N ASP A 200 -11.66 -3.16 -1.94
CA ASP A 200 -11.51 -4.11 -0.83
C ASP A 200 -12.87 -4.67 -0.36
N PHE A 201 -13.85 -3.78 -0.17
CA PHE A 201 -15.20 -4.08 0.32
C PHE A 201 -16.12 -2.85 0.11
N PHE A 202 -17.42 -3.00 0.36
CA PHE A 202 -18.37 -1.91 0.59
C PHE A 202 -18.94 -1.97 2.02
N SER A 203 -18.96 -0.85 2.75
CA SER A 203 -19.53 -0.74 4.11
C SER A 203 -20.27 0.58 4.39
N ILE A 204 -19.79 1.71 3.85
CA ILE A 204 -20.41 3.05 4.04
C ILE A 204 -20.64 3.69 2.66
N PRO A 205 -21.88 4.13 2.34
CA PRO A 205 -22.14 4.86 1.11
C PRO A 205 -21.54 6.26 1.14
N LEU A 206 -20.46 6.45 0.38
CA LEU A 206 -19.83 7.73 0.15
C LEU A 206 -20.25 8.28 -1.23
N THR A 207 -20.70 9.54 -1.28
CA THR A 207 -20.86 10.31 -2.52
C THR A 207 -19.79 11.39 -2.58
N MET A 208 -19.23 11.66 -3.75
CA MET A 208 -18.33 12.80 -3.98
C MET A 208 -18.95 13.77 -4.96
N GLN A 209 -18.82 15.08 -4.69
CA GLN A 209 -19.30 16.13 -5.58
C GLN A 209 -18.20 17.16 -5.86
N ASN A 210 -18.05 17.49 -7.14
CA ASN A 210 -17.03 18.39 -7.68
C ASN A 210 -17.73 19.46 -8.56
N PRO A 211 -18.13 20.60 -7.99
CA PRO A 211 -18.94 21.60 -8.70
C PRO A 211 -18.16 22.37 -9.79
N LYS A 212 -16.82 22.26 -9.85
CA LYS A 212 -15.97 22.85 -10.88
C LYS A 212 -14.78 21.93 -11.22
N PRO A 213 -14.99 20.88 -12.02
CA PRO A 213 -13.89 20.04 -12.51
C PRO A 213 -12.88 20.82 -13.36
N ILE A 214 -11.67 20.26 -13.51
CA ILE A 214 -10.59 20.89 -14.29
C ILE A 214 -10.96 21.01 -15.77
N LYS A 215 -11.71 20.04 -16.32
CA LYS A 215 -12.32 20.12 -17.65
C LYS A 215 -13.83 19.98 -17.52
N ALA A 216 -14.59 20.70 -18.33
CA ALA A 216 -16.06 20.58 -18.40
C ALA A 216 -16.58 19.20 -18.90
N THR A 217 -15.68 18.28 -19.21
CA THR A 217 -15.97 16.88 -19.59
C THR A 217 -15.61 15.87 -18.51
N ASP A 218 -14.97 16.28 -17.41
CA ASP A 218 -14.67 15.38 -16.29
C ASP A 218 -15.89 15.27 -15.37
N LEU A 219 -15.96 14.20 -14.57
CA LEU A 219 -17.08 13.95 -13.67
C LEU A 219 -17.28 15.07 -12.63
N THR A 220 -18.55 15.40 -12.38
CA THR A 220 -19.00 16.34 -11.34
C THR A 220 -19.56 15.66 -10.10
N GLU A 221 -19.88 14.36 -10.19
CA GLU A 221 -20.36 13.52 -9.09
C GLU A 221 -19.84 12.08 -9.27
N SER A 222 -19.53 11.39 -8.18
CA SER A 222 -19.16 9.97 -8.16
C SER A 222 -19.45 9.33 -6.80
N GLY A 223 -19.15 8.04 -6.66
CA GLY A 223 -19.50 7.22 -5.51
C GLY A 223 -20.91 6.66 -5.61
N TYR A 224 -21.56 6.42 -4.48
CA TYR A 224 -22.95 5.97 -4.42
C TYR A 224 -23.90 7.15 -4.67
N PRO A 225 -25.12 6.94 -5.21
CA PRO A 225 -26.06 8.03 -5.48
C PRO A 225 -26.44 8.86 -4.24
N LEU A 226 -26.41 10.20 -4.35
CA LEU A 226 -26.67 11.09 -3.22
C LEU A 226 -28.08 10.87 -2.63
N GLY A 227 -28.13 10.62 -1.33
CA GLY A 227 -29.39 10.41 -0.60
C GLY A 227 -29.97 8.99 -0.70
N MET A 228 -29.28 8.06 -1.36
CA MET A 228 -29.55 6.63 -1.24
C MET A 228 -28.96 6.11 0.08
N SER A 229 -29.76 5.37 0.84
CA SER A 229 -29.36 4.87 2.17
C SER A 229 -28.52 3.60 2.10
N ARG A 230 -27.71 3.36 3.13
CA ARG A 230 -26.97 2.10 3.33
C ARG A 230 -27.91 0.90 3.31
N LYS A 231 -29.12 1.03 3.86
CA LYS A 231 -30.12 -0.05 3.86
C LYS A 231 -30.52 -0.43 2.44
N GLU A 232 -30.93 0.53 1.61
CA GLU A 232 -31.32 0.26 0.22
C GLU A 232 -30.18 -0.37 -0.59
N ILE A 233 -28.95 0.08 -0.37
CA ILE A 233 -27.76 -0.45 -1.05
C ILE A 233 -27.49 -1.88 -0.60
N MET A 234 -27.56 -2.19 0.70
CA MET A 234 -27.38 -3.55 1.22
C MET A 234 -28.54 -4.49 0.82
N ASP A 235 -29.79 -4.02 0.87
CA ASP A 235 -30.97 -4.77 0.43
C ASP A 235 -30.84 -5.15 -1.06
N GLN A 236 -30.56 -4.18 -1.93
CA GLN A 236 -30.35 -4.42 -3.36
C GLN A 236 -29.14 -5.32 -3.60
N ALA A 237 -28.00 -5.08 -2.93
CA ALA A 237 -26.79 -5.87 -3.15
C ALA A 237 -27.00 -7.34 -2.76
N THR A 238 -27.48 -7.61 -1.54
CA THR A 238 -27.71 -8.98 -1.06
C THR A 238 -28.78 -9.71 -1.89
N ALA A 239 -29.86 -9.03 -2.27
CA ALA A 239 -30.90 -9.61 -3.13
C ALA A 239 -30.43 -9.89 -4.56
N ASN A 240 -29.49 -9.12 -5.10
CA ASN A 240 -28.93 -9.34 -6.44
C ASN A 240 -27.72 -10.28 -6.46
N PHE A 241 -27.02 -10.46 -5.34
CA PHE A 241 -25.77 -11.23 -5.25
C PHE A 241 -25.88 -12.66 -5.78
N THR A 242 -27.03 -13.29 -5.57
CA THR A 242 -27.33 -14.67 -6.00
C THR A 242 -27.95 -14.78 -7.40
N LYS A 243 -28.38 -13.67 -8.02
CA LYS A 243 -29.10 -13.69 -9.31
C LYS A 243 -28.15 -13.97 -10.48
N GLY A 244 -28.47 -15.01 -11.25
CA GLY A 244 -27.64 -15.47 -12.38
C GLY A 244 -26.43 -16.32 -11.96
N VAL A 245 -26.26 -16.61 -10.67
CA VAL A 245 -25.15 -17.43 -10.18
C VAL A 245 -25.51 -18.91 -10.25
N SER A 246 -24.61 -19.75 -10.76
CA SER A 246 -24.80 -21.19 -10.77
C SER A 246 -24.83 -21.78 -9.35
N SER A 247 -25.63 -22.82 -9.13
CA SER A 247 -25.87 -23.36 -7.78
C SER A 247 -24.62 -23.92 -7.08
N GLY A 248 -23.56 -24.26 -7.83
CA GLY A 248 -22.27 -24.69 -7.26
C GLY A 248 -21.43 -23.53 -6.73
N ASN A 249 -21.56 -22.34 -7.34
CA ASN A 249 -20.81 -21.13 -6.97
C ASN A 249 -21.62 -20.23 -6.02
N LEU A 250 -22.84 -20.64 -5.63
CA LEU A 250 -23.79 -19.80 -4.92
C LEU A 250 -23.27 -19.36 -3.55
N ASP A 251 -22.70 -20.28 -2.78
CA ASP A 251 -22.24 -20.01 -1.42
C ASP A 251 -20.88 -19.28 -1.42
N THR A 252 -20.01 -19.59 -2.39
CA THR A 252 -18.77 -18.87 -2.74
C THR A 252 -18.99 -17.36 -2.91
N TRP A 253 -20.14 -16.94 -3.46
CA TRP A 253 -20.51 -15.52 -3.56
C TRP A 253 -21.28 -15.02 -2.31
N LYS A 254 -22.15 -15.80 -1.67
CA LYS A 254 -22.82 -15.39 -0.41
C LYS A 254 -21.83 -15.05 0.71
N ASP A 255 -20.76 -15.83 0.85
CA ASP A 255 -19.76 -15.68 1.92
C ASP A 255 -19.00 -14.34 1.86
N LEU A 256 -19.09 -13.60 0.76
CA LEU A 256 -18.62 -12.21 0.67
C LEU A 256 -19.40 -11.26 1.60
N ILE A 257 -20.62 -11.60 1.97
CA ILE A 257 -21.48 -10.81 2.87
C ILE A 257 -21.02 -11.05 4.32
N PHE A 258 -20.27 -10.11 4.88
CA PHE A 258 -19.76 -10.23 6.24
C PHE A 258 -20.79 -9.78 7.28
N ASP A 259 -21.54 -10.76 7.78
CA ASP A 259 -22.43 -10.61 8.92
C ASP A 259 -21.73 -10.85 10.27
N SER A 260 -22.12 -10.06 11.27
CA SER A 260 -21.85 -10.33 12.69
C SER A 260 -23.13 -10.16 13.49
N SER A 261 -23.37 -11.05 14.46
CA SER A 261 -24.55 -11.02 15.34
C SER A 261 -25.92 -10.88 14.62
N GLY A 262 -26.02 -11.40 13.38
CA GLY A 262 -27.23 -11.30 12.56
C GLY A 262 -27.42 -9.95 11.84
N SER A 263 -26.34 -9.20 11.59
CA SER A 263 -26.40 -7.97 10.79
C SER A 263 -25.15 -7.75 9.94
N THR A 264 -25.36 -7.32 8.68
CA THR A 264 -24.29 -7.12 7.70
C THR A 264 -23.45 -5.88 8.00
N ILE A 265 -22.15 -6.08 8.22
CA ILE A 265 -21.17 -5.01 8.45
C ILE A 265 -20.62 -4.49 7.12
N ARG A 266 -20.27 -5.38 6.19
CA ARG A 266 -19.70 -5.04 4.88
C ARG A 266 -19.88 -6.18 3.88
N ILE A 267 -19.83 -5.88 2.59
CA ILE A 267 -19.70 -6.88 1.53
C ILE A 267 -18.26 -6.82 1.03
N ILE A 268 -17.49 -7.87 1.26
CA ILE A 268 -16.07 -7.96 0.90
C ILE A 268 -15.96 -8.25 -0.61
N SER A 269 -15.00 -7.66 -1.30
CA SER A 269 -14.76 -7.97 -2.72
C SER A 269 -13.95 -9.28 -2.88
N PRO A 270 -13.91 -9.88 -4.08
CA PRO A 270 -12.96 -10.95 -4.39
C PRO A 270 -11.48 -10.58 -4.13
N SER A 271 -11.15 -9.30 -4.25
CA SER A 271 -9.80 -8.76 -4.03
C SER A 271 -9.47 -8.62 -2.54
N GLY A 272 -10.44 -8.13 -1.75
CA GLY A 272 -10.32 -7.98 -0.30
C GLY A 272 -10.18 -9.31 0.46
N ILE A 273 -10.63 -10.42 -0.14
CA ILE A 273 -10.37 -11.76 0.39
C ILE A 273 -8.86 -12.02 0.55
N ALA A 274 -8.03 -11.70 -0.44
CA ALA A 274 -6.63 -12.12 -0.41
C ALA A 274 -5.71 -11.16 0.36
N THR A 275 -6.06 -9.88 0.47
CA THR A 275 -5.37 -8.94 1.37
C THR A 275 -5.66 -9.26 2.84
N SER A 276 -6.75 -9.97 3.15
CA SER A 276 -7.03 -10.57 4.45
C SER A 276 -6.01 -11.67 4.82
N THR A 277 -5.30 -11.50 5.94
CA THR A 277 -4.37 -12.49 6.52
C THR A 277 -4.87 -13.02 7.86
N GLY A 278 -4.79 -14.33 8.09
CA GLY A 278 -5.20 -14.97 9.36
C GLY A 278 -6.69 -15.33 9.47
N ALA A 279 -7.39 -15.50 8.34
CA ALA A 279 -8.82 -15.72 8.32
C ALA A 279 -9.20 -17.21 8.43
N ASP A 280 -9.21 -17.79 9.64
CA ASP A 280 -9.46 -19.24 9.89
C ASP A 280 -10.94 -19.67 9.72
N ASN A 281 -11.53 -19.43 8.55
CA ASN A 281 -12.95 -19.63 8.25
C ASN A 281 -13.18 -19.87 6.74
N SER A 282 -14.45 -19.90 6.30
CA SER A 282 -14.77 -20.09 4.88
C SER A 282 -14.20 -19.00 3.96
N LEU A 283 -14.07 -17.74 4.39
CA LEU A 283 -13.34 -16.72 3.63
C LEU A 283 -11.83 -17.01 3.50
N GLY A 284 -11.25 -17.75 4.44
CA GLY A 284 -9.86 -18.25 4.33
C GLY A 284 -9.72 -19.40 3.34
N SER A 285 -10.67 -20.34 3.30
CA SER A 285 -10.69 -21.33 2.22
C SER A 285 -11.00 -20.69 0.87
N LEU A 286 -11.83 -19.65 0.81
CA LEU A 286 -12.06 -18.86 -0.42
C LEU A 286 -10.78 -18.15 -0.88
N LYS A 287 -9.95 -17.61 0.02
CA LYS A 287 -8.59 -17.11 -0.32
C LYS A 287 -7.72 -18.22 -0.92
N ASN A 288 -7.64 -19.37 -0.23
CA ASN A 288 -6.83 -20.51 -0.66
C ASN A 288 -7.35 -21.19 -1.93
N MET A 289 -8.59 -20.92 -2.33
CA MET A 289 -9.12 -21.29 -3.65
C MET A 289 -8.87 -20.19 -4.69
N ALA A 290 -9.11 -18.92 -4.36
CA ALA A 290 -8.90 -17.80 -5.28
C ALA A 290 -7.45 -17.70 -5.79
N ASN A 291 -6.47 -18.03 -4.93
CA ASN A 291 -5.04 -18.04 -5.22
C ASN A 291 -4.55 -19.29 -5.99
N LYS A 292 -5.38 -20.31 -6.24
CA LYS A 292 -4.94 -21.51 -6.98
C LYS A 292 -4.83 -21.22 -8.49
N PRO A 293 -3.67 -21.51 -9.12
CA PRO A 293 -3.54 -21.47 -10.57
C PRO A 293 -4.38 -22.55 -11.25
N ALA A 294 -4.79 -22.29 -12.50
CA ALA A 294 -5.66 -23.16 -13.30
C ALA A 294 -5.16 -24.61 -13.45
N VAL A 295 -3.83 -24.84 -13.42
CA VAL A 295 -3.22 -26.18 -13.47
C VAL A 295 -3.30 -26.98 -12.17
N THR A 296 -3.71 -26.36 -11.05
CA THR A 296 -3.66 -26.99 -9.70
C THR A 296 -5.01 -27.47 -9.16
N GLY A 297 -6.12 -27.18 -9.85
CA GLY A 297 -7.47 -27.57 -9.46
C GLY A 297 -8.41 -26.38 -9.27
N SER A 298 -9.45 -26.54 -8.44
CA SER A 298 -10.53 -25.57 -8.32
C SER A 298 -10.09 -24.22 -7.74
N SER A 299 -10.47 -23.14 -8.44
CA SER A 299 -10.33 -21.75 -7.98
C SER A 299 -11.70 -21.05 -7.94
N TYR A 300 -11.77 -19.85 -7.36
CA TYR A 300 -13.00 -19.06 -7.14
C TYR A 300 -13.89 -18.85 -8.39
N LEU A 301 -13.32 -18.93 -9.61
CA LEU A 301 -14.06 -18.97 -10.89
C LEU A 301 -13.75 -20.21 -11.74
N LEU A 302 -12.84 -21.06 -11.27
CA LEU A 302 -12.26 -22.18 -12.02
C LEU A 302 -12.62 -23.51 -11.35
N ASP A 303 -13.84 -23.63 -10.83
CA ASP A 303 -14.35 -24.91 -10.38
C ASP A 303 -14.79 -25.78 -11.58
N SER A 304 -14.77 -27.10 -11.39
CA SER A 304 -14.88 -28.05 -12.51
C SER A 304 -16.30 -28.11 -13.11
N ILE A 305 -16.44 -27.62 -14.34
CA ILE A 305 -17.70 -27.60 -15.06
C ILE A 305 -17.95 -29.01 -15.61
N LYS A 306 -18.89 -29.75 -15.00
CA LYS A 306 -19.33 -31.07 -15.49
C LYS A 306 -20.10 -30.93 -16.81
N THR A 307 -19.40 -30.98 -17.94
CA THR A 307 -20.01 -31.14 -19.26
C THR A 307 -20.35 -32.62 -19.53
N PRO A 308 -21.25 -32.93 -20.48
CA PRO A 308 -21.49 -34.31 -20.91
C PRO A 308 -20.27 -35.04 -21.49
N SER A 309 -19.20 -34.29 -21.79
CA SER A 309 -17.92 -34.76 -22.36
C SER A 309 -16.77 -34.82 -21.35
N GLY A 310 -16.99 -34.43 -20.08
CA GLY A 310 -15.96 -34.37 -19.04
C GLY A 310 -15.93 -33.04 -18.28
N SER A 311 -14.94 -32.85 -17.42
CA SER A 311 -14.73 -31.58 -16.72
C SER A 311 -14.04 -30.55 -17.61
N SER A 312 -14.61 -29.35 -17.69
CA SER A 312 -14.03 -28.18 -18.38
C SER A 312 -13.88 -27.01 -17.40
N PHE A 313 -13.07 -26.01 -17.76
CA PHE A 313 -12.77 -24.84 -16.92
C PHE A 313 -12.79 -23.57 -17.78
N TYR A 314 -13.44 -22.50 -17.30
CA TYR A 314 -13.61 -21.26 -18.08
C TYR A 314 -12.29 -20.66 -18.58
N LEU A 315 -11.26 -20.57 -17.74
CA LEU A 315 -9.96 -20.04 -18.16
C LEU A 315 -9.26 -20.95 -19.17
N GLN A 316 -9.45 -22.27 -19.13
CA GLN A 316 -8.91 -23.17 -20.17
C GLN A 316 -9.65 -22.97 -21.50
N ASN A 317 -10.98 -22.83 -21.48
CA ASN A 317 -11.77 -22.50 -22.67
C ASN A 317 -11.38 -21.13 -23.26
N LEU A 318 -11.13 -20.14 -22.40
CA LEU A 318 -10.65 -18.80 -22.77
C LEU A 318 -9.22 -18.84 -23.34
N ILE A 319 -8.33 -19.65 -22.77
CA ILE A 319 -6.98 -19.91 -23.30
C ILE A 319 -7.09 -20.49 -24.72
N SER A 320 -7.82 -21.59 -24.89
CA SER A 320 -7.94 -22.27 -26.20
C SER A 320 -8.74 -21.50 -27.24
N TYR A 321 -9.58 -20.54 -26.84
CA TYR A 321 -10.18 -19.57 -27.76
C TYR A 321 -9.11 -18.71 -28.46
N TYR A 322 -8.01 -18.40 -27.78
CA TYR A 322 -6.91 -17.57 -28.28
C TYR A 322 -5.61 -18.34 -28.61
N GLU A 323 -5.58 -19.68 -28.50
CA GLU A 323 -4.50 -20.57 -28.97
C GLU A 323 -4.34 -20.61 -30.52
N SER A 324 -4.98 -19.67 -31.24
CA SER A 324 -4.78 -19.49 -32.68
C SER A 324 -5.15 -18.07 -33.12
N ALA A 325 -4.14 -17.19 -33.25
CA ALA A 325 -4.32 -15.79 -33.67
C ALA A 325 -4.87 -15.61 -35.10
N SER A 326 -4.99 -16.69 -35.88
CA SER A 326 -5.66 -16.70 -37.19
C SER A 326 -7.16 -16.93 -37.11
N LYS A 327 -7.70 -17.31 -35.93
CA LYS A 327 -9.14 -17.50 -35.69
C LYS A 327 -9.76 -16.32 -34.94
N HIS A 328 -9.16 -15.96 -33.80
CA HIS A 328 -9.66 -14.91 -32.91
C HIS A 328 -8.57 -13.90 -32.57
N LYS A 329 -8.95 -12.63 -32.53
CA LYS A 329 -8.03 -11.51 -32.29
C LYS A 329 -8.27 -10.93 -30.89
N LEU A 330 -7.18 -10.74 -30.16
CA LEU A 330 -7.13 -9.88 -28.98
C LEU A 330 -5.94 -8.95 -29.15
N ALA A 331 -6.16 -7.64 -29.10
CA ALA A 331 -5.16 -6.66 -29.49
C ALA A 331 -5.21 -5.43 -28.57
N PHE A 332 -4.11 -5.10 -27.90
CA PHE A 332 -4.02 -4.00 -26.92
C PHE A 332 -3.21 -2.82 -27.47
N ASP A 333 -3.80 -1.64 -27.51
CA ASP A 333 -3.13 -0.38 -27.86
C ASP A 333 -2.34 0.13 -26.66
N VAL A 334 -1.00 0.10 -26.77
CA VAL A 334 -0.08 0.59 -25.74
C VAL A 334 0.42 2.01 -26.04
N SER A 335 -0.16 2.70 -27.03
CA SER A 335 0.29 4.04 -27.44
C SER A 335 0.16 5.11 -26.36
N GLN A 336 -0.59 4.87 -25.27
CA GLN A 336 -0.59 5.73 -24.08
C GLN A 336 0.76 5.80 -23.35
N LEU A 337 1.70 4.87 -23.60
CA LEU A 337 3.10 4.99 -23.17
C LEU A 337 3.87 6.11 -23.89
N TYR A 338 3.39 6.57 -25.06
CA TYR A 338 4.05 7.62 -25.84
C TYR A 338 3.87 9.00 -25.20
N SER A 339 4.89 9.48 -24.50
CA SER A 339 4.89 10.77 -23.81
C SER A 339 5.25 11.98 -24.70
N GLY A 340 5.39 11.77 -26.01
CA GLY A 340 5.84 12.81 -26.94
C GLY A 340 7.30 13.21 -26.70
N THR A 341 7.54 14.52 -26.59
CA THR A 341 8.89 15.08 -26.40
C THR A 341 9.38 15.03 -24.95
N LYS A 342 8.55 14.60 -23.99
CA LYS A 342 8.93 14.59 -22.56
C LYS A 342 9.96 13.50 -22.24
N TYR A 343 9.78 12.32 -22.83
CA TYR A 343 10.72 11.20 -22.77
C TYR A 343 10.90 10.64 -24.19
N PRO A 344 11.82 11.17 -25.01
CA PRO A 344 11.98 10.81 -26.43
C PRO A 344 12.09 9.30 -26.69
N GLN A 345 12.72 8.56 -25.79
CA GLN A 345 12.80 7.10 -25.75
C GLN A 345 11.44 6.38 -25.81
N THR A 346 10.35 7.00 -25.33
CA THR A 346 8.98 6.48 -25.45
C THR A 346 8.39 6.58 -26.85
N ALA A 347 9.06 7.23 -27.81
CA ALA A 347 8.62 7.32 -29.20
C ALA A 347 8.45 5.96 -29.89
N ILE A 348 9.13 4.92 -29.40
CA ILE A 348 8.99 3.55 -29.90
C ILE A 348 7.57 2.98 -29.74
N PHE A 349 6.78 3.46 -28.76
CA PHE A 349 5.41 2.99 -28.51
C PHE A 349 4.35 3.72 -29.35
N LYS A 350 4.74 4.69 -30.20
CA LYS A 350 3.79 5.46 -30.99
C LYS A 350 3.05 4.57 -31.98
N ASN A 351 1.73 4.47 -31.82
CA ASN A 351 0.83 3.60 -32.57
C ASN A 351 1.17 2.09 -32.48
N VAL A 352 1.78 1.64 -31.38
CA VAL A 352 2.07 0.21 -31.17
C VAL A 352 0.86 -0.49 -30.57
N VAL A 353 0.48 -1.61 -31.19
CA VAL A 353 -0.57 -2.53 -30.74
C VAL A 353 0.04 -3.91 -30.53
N TYR A 354 -0.18 -4.50 -29.36
CA TYR A 354 0.26 -5.84 -29.01
C TYR A 354 -0.85 -6.84 -29.29
N PHE A 355 -0.61 -7.78 -30.20
CA PHE A 355 -1.55 -8.84 -30.58
C PHE A 355 -1.28 -10.10 -29.76
N ALA A 356 -2.30 -10.67 -29.13
CA ALA A 356 -2.22 -11.98 -28.51
C ALA A 356 -2.02 -13.07 -29.58
N ASP A 357 -1.15 -14.01 -29.26
CA ASP A 357 -0.83 -15.23 -29.99
C ASP A 357 -0.66 -16.32 -28.92
N GLY A 358 -1.70 -17.13 -28.70
CA GLY A 358 -1.67 -18.20 -27.72
C GLY A 358 -0.79 -19.34 -28.24
N ILE A 359 0.34 -19.59 -27.56
CA ILE A 359 1.33 -20.60 -27.93
C ILE A 359 1.34 -21.70 -26.88
N SER A 360 0.98 -22.91 -27.30
CA SER A 360 1.21 -24.12 -26.51
C SER A 360 2.72 -24.39 -26.37
N SER A 361 3.18 -24.59 -25.13
CA SER A 361 4.57 -24.80 -24.72
C SER A 361 5.57 -23.71 -25.15
N ASN A 362 6.01 -22.86 -24.20
CA ASN A 362 7.03 -21.85 -24.48
C ASN A 362 8.03 -21.68 -23.33
N ALA A 363 9.31 -21.96 -23.60
CA ALA A 363 10.42 -21.87 -22.65
C ALA A 363 10.78 -20.44 -22.19
N LYS A 364 10.07 -19.39 -22.64
CA LYS A 364 10.14 -18.03 -22.09
C LYS A 364 9.04 -17.68 -21.09
N CYS A 365 7.98 -18.47 -20.99
CA CYS A 365 6.85 -18.23 -20.07
C CYS A 365 7.09 -18.81 -18.66
N SER A 366 8.34 -19.00 -18.27
CA SER A 366 8.76 -20.05 -17.35
C SER A 366 9.30 -19.48 -16.03
N LYS A 367 8.53 -19.62 -14.96
CA LYS A 367 9.06 -19.65 -13.58
C LYS A 367 8.29 -20.71 -12.81
N GLN A 368 9.00 -21.68 -12.25
CA GLN A 368 8.38 -22.72 -11.45
C GLN A 368 7.89 -22.13 -10.14
N ILE A 369 6.61 -22.30 -9.82
CA ILE A 369 6.17 -22.22 -8.42
C ILE A 369 6.70 -23.48 -7.74
N THR A 370 7.72 -23.32 -6.88
CA THR A 370 8.36 -24.44 -6.16
C THR A 370 7.64 -24.76 -4.86
N SER A 371 6.94 -23.79 -4.27
CA SER A 371 6.07 -23.96 -3.10
C SER A 371 5.12 -22.76 -2.96
N TYR A 372 4.30 -22.72 -1.91
CA TYR A 372 3.57 -21.52 -1.50
C TYR A 372 4.00 -21.14 -0.08
N ASP A 373 4.00 -19.85 0.24
CA ASP A 373 4.29 -19.37 1.59
C ASP A 373 3.10 -19.58 2.53
N GLY A 374 3.32 -19.29 3.83
CA GLY A 374 2.27 -19.37 4.85
C GLY A 374 1.14 -18.33 4.71
N GLN A 375 1.14 -17.51 3.67
CA GLN A 375 0.08 -16.56 3.30
C GLN A 375 -0.68 -16.98 2.03
N GLY A 376 -0.29 -18.10 1.40
CA GLY A 376 -0.84 -18.57 0.14
C GLY A 376 -0.30 -17.85 -1.09
N LYS A 377 0.84 -17.17 -1.00
CA LYS A 377 1.55 -16.57 -2.14
C LYS A 377 2.50 -17.60 -2.77
N PRO A 378 2.72 -17.61 -4.09
CA PRO A 378 3.67 -18.54 -4.69
C PRO A 378 5.11 -18.17 -4.32
N ILE A 379 5.90 -19.18 -3.96
CA ILE A 379 7.36 -19.12 -3.86
C ILE A 379 7.91 -19.66 -5.17
N TYR A 380 8.70 -18.86 -5.88
CA TYR A 380 9.24 -19.20 -7.20
C TYR A 380 10.66 -19.75 -7.11
N GLY A 381 10.98 -20.71 -7.99
CA GLY A 381 12.33 -21.17 -8.28
C GLY A 381 12.66 -21.03 -9.77
N ASP A 382 13.45 -21.98 -10.29
CA ASP A 382 13.98 -21.95 -11.65
C ASP A 382 12.91 -22.10 -12.75
N TYR A 383 13.33 -21.94 -14.00
CA TYR A 383 12.46 -21.84 -15.18
C TYR A 383 11.82 -23.21 -15.53
N ALA A 384 10.55 -23.44 -15.17
CA ALA A 384 9.77 -24.62 -15.60
C ALA A 384 8.82 -24.31 -16.78
N ASN A 385 8.56 -25.33 -17.61
CA ASN A 385 7.78 -25.19 -18.84
C ASN A 385 6.27 -24.95 -18.56
N SER A 386 5.79 -23.76 -18.88
CA SER A 386 4.35 -23.46 -19.04
C SER A 386 3.78 -24.24 -20.23
N SER A 387 2.58 -24.82 -20.07
CA SER A 387 1.88 -25.55 -21.13
C SER A 387 1.10 -24.62 -22.06
N SER A 388 0.56 -23.52 -21.54
CA SER A 388 -0.24 -22.55 -22.30
C SER A 388 0.21 -21.11 -22.03
N CYS A 389 1.04 -20.60 -22.94
CA CYS A 389 1.67 -19.29 -22.85
C CYS A 389 1.01 -18.31 -23.83
N TRP A 390 0.47 -17.19 -23.36
CA TRP A 390 0.08 -16.11 -24.26
C TRP A 390 1.28 -15.23 -24.58
N LYS A 391 1.69 -15.28 -25.83
CA LYS A 391 2.67 -14.37 -26.41
C LYS A 391 1.93 -13.13 -26.92
N PHE A 392 2.45 -11.95 -26.62
CA PHE A 392 1.93 -10.69 -27.13
C PHE A 392 2.96 -10.07 -28.09
N ILE A 393 2.60 -9.99 -29.38
CA ILE A 393 3.49 -9.58 -30.47
C ILE A 393 3.24 -8.11 -30.82
N PRO A 394 4.25 -7.22 -30.74
CA PRO A 394 4.10 -5.83 -31.13
C PRO A 394 3.93 -5.68 -32.65
N LYS A 395 2.99 -4.83 -33.05
CA LYS A 395 2.82 -4.34 -34.43
C LYS A 395 2.65 -2.81 -34.41
N VAL A 396 3.06 -2.15 -35.49
CA VAL A 396 2.85 -0.71 -35.71
C VAL A 396 1.64 -0.54 -36.63
N CYS A 397 0.67 0.25 -36.21
CA CYS A 397 -0.58 0.47 -36.95
C CYS A 397 -0.66 1.90 -37.51
N SER A 398 -1.08 2.05 -38.77
CA SER A 398 -1.42 3.38 -39.33
C SER A 398 -2.82 3.86 -38.92
N ASP A 399 -3.64 2.96 -38.36
CA ASP A 399 -5.03 3.14 -37.94
C ASP A 399 -5.29 2.16 -36.79
N LEU A 400 -5.91 2.62 -35.70
CA LEU A 400 -6.20 1.80 -34.51
C LEU A 400 -7.63 1.22 -34.54
N SER A 401 -8.45 1.65 -35.51
CA SER A 401 -9.82 1.18 -35.73
C SER A 401 -9.95 0.12 -36.83
N ASP A 402 -8.81 -0.31 -37.38
CA ASP A 402 -8.72 -1.36 -38.40
C ASP A 402 -7.39 -2.11 -38.25
N LEU A 403 -7.46 -3.24 -37.52
CA LEU A 403 -6.31 -4.07 -37.22
C LEU A 403 -5.66 -4.72 -38.47
N SER A 404 -6.28 -4.67 -39.65
CA SER A 404 -5.66 -5.16 -40.91
C SER A 404 -4.51 -4.25 -41.38
N LYS A 405 -4.51 -2.98 -40.96
CA LYS A 405 -3.46 -2.00 -41.28
C LYS A 405 -2.24 -2.10 -40.35
N CYS A 406 -2.26 -3.00 -39.35
CA CYS A 406 -1.15 -3.22 -38.43
C CYS A 406 -0.06 -4.12 -39.03
N LYS A 407 1.19 -3.64 -39.07
CA LYS A 407 2.34 -4.33 -39.67
C LYS A 407 3.41 -4.64 -38.62
N ALA A 408 4.27 -5.62 -38.91
CA ALA A 408 5.46 -5.85 -38.09
C ALA A 408 6.32 -4.57 -37.99
N PRO A 409 6.96 -4.27 -36.83
CA PRO A 409 7.85 -3.12 -36.70
C PRO A 409 9.04 -3.20 -37.66
N THR A 410 9.71 -2.08 -37.95
CA THR A 410 10.96 -2.13 -38.73
C THR A 410 12.04 -2.85 -37.91
N LYS A 411 13.07 -3.42 -38.55
CA LYS A 411 14.16 -4.12 -37.84
C LYS A 411 14.82 -3.26 -36.74
N GLY A 412 14.89 -1.93 -36.92
CA GLY A 412 15.45 -0.99 -35.95
C GLY A 412 14.52 -0.64 -34.78
N ASP A 413 13.22 -0.93 -34.90
CA ASP A 413 12.22 -0.75 -33.84
C ASP A 413 11.91 -2.09 -33.16
N GLN A 414 11.94 -3.19 -33.90
CA GLN A 414 11.80 -4.57 -33.42
C GLN A 414 12.94 -4.98 -32.47
N ALA A 415 14.11 -4.35 -32.59
CA ALA A 415 15.20 -4.49 -31.62
C ALA A 415 14.95 -3.78 -30.27
N LYS A 416 13.87 -2.99 -30.17
CA LYS A 416 13.50 -2.18 -28.99
C LYS A 416 12.13 -2.58 -28.42
N LEU A 417 11.20 -2.94 -29.30
CA LEU A 417 9.88 -3.49 -28.98
C LEU A 417 9.97 -5.02 -28.87
N GLN A 418 10.10 -5.52 -27.65
CA GLN A 418 10.12 -6.96 -27.38
C GLN A 418 8.72 -7.58 -27.43
N ASP A 419 8.69 -8.88 -27.73
CA ASP A 419 7.53 -9.74 -27.46
C ASP A 419 7.29 -9.80 -25.94
N GLU A 420 6.04 -9.61 -25.51
CA GLU A 420 5.63 -9.74 -24.10
C GLU A 420 5.03 -11.14 -23.85
N TYR A 421 5.12 -11.64 -22.62
CA TYR A 421 4.73 -13.02 -22.29
C TYR A 421 3.93 -13.10 -20.99
N ILE A 422 2.80 -13.83 -21.02
CA ILE A 422 1.96 -14.12 -19.85
C ILE A 422 1.64 -15.63 -19.83
N PRO A 423 2.12 -16.39 -18.83
CA PRO A 423 1.80 -17.81 -18.68
C PRO A 423 0.39 -17.97 -18.10
N MET A 424 -0.59 -18.23 -18.97
CA MET A 424 -2.01 -18.22 -18.61
C MET A 424 -2.43 -19.45 -17.82
N ASP A 425 -1.69 -20.55 -17.96
CA ASP A 425 -1.80 -21.76 -17.16
C ASP A 425 -1.50 -21.51 -15.66
N TYR A 426 -0.72 -20.48 -15.36
CA TYR A 426 -0.43 -20.02 -14.00
C TYR A 426 -1.35 -18.89 -13.50
N VAL A 427 -2.18 -18.28 -14.36
CA VAL A 427 -3.13 -17.23 -13.94
C VAL A 427 -4.22 -17.85 -13.04
N SER A 428 -4.50 -17.20 -11.93
CA SER A 428 -5.60 -17.52 -11.03
C SER A 428 -6.80 -16.58 -11.26
N SER A 429 -7.96 -16.93 -10.69
CA SER A 429 -9.10 -16.00 -10.60
C SER A 429 -8.78 -14.73 -9.81
N PHE A 430 -7.87 -14.82 -8.85
CA PHE A 430 -7.47 -13.68 -8.01
C PHE A 430 -6.70 -12.63 -8.82
N ASP A 431 -5.79 -13.05 -9.70
CA ASP A 431 -4.96 -12.13 -10.49
C ASP A 431 -5.80 -11.18 -11.36
N PHE A 432 -6.92 -11.67 -11.93
CA PHE A 432 -7.81 -10.81 -12.72
C PHE A 432 -8.58 -9.77 -11.87
N PHE A 433 -8.98 -10.09 -10.64
CA PHE A 433 -9.73 -9.18 -9.78
C PHE A 433 -8.83 -8.22 -8.98
N SER A 434 -7.63 -8.67 -8.65
CA SER A 434 -6.65 -7.96 -7.83
C SER A 434 -5.23 -8.04 -8.43
N PRO A 435 -5.03 -7.54 -9.65
CA PRO A 435 -3.75 -7.58 -10.35
C PRO A 435 -2.66 -6.83 -9.57
N GLY A 436 -1.86 -7.61 -8.85
CA GLY A 436 -0.75 -7.16 -8.02
C GLY A 436 0.15 -8.33 -7.56
N GLN A 437 0.01 -9.49 -8.22
CA GLN A 437 0.84 -10.68 -8.08
C GLN A 437 1.19 -11.22 -9.47
N TRP A 438 2.28 -11.97 -9.58
CA TRP A 438 2.69 -12.58 -10.84
C TRP A 438 1.65 -13.66 -11.23
N PRO A 439 1.22 -13.73 -12.50
CA PRO A 439 1.92 -13.22 -13.69
C PRO A 439 1.57 -11.79 -14.13
N PHE A 440 0.58 -11.11 -13.54
CA PHE A 440 0.24 -9.73 -13.94
C PHE A 440 1.12 -8.66 -13.28
N ASP A 441 1.73 -8.95 -12.14
CA ASP A 441 2.75 -8.10 -11.52
C ASP A 441 3.91 -7.80 -12.49
N ASN A 442 4.14 -6.50 -12.66
CA ASN A 442 5.40 -5.92 -13.11
C ASN A 442 5.82 -4.90 -12.03
N ASN A 443 6.82 -5.23 -11.21
CA ASN A 443 7.33 -4.37 -10.13
C ASN A 443 7.86 -2.99 -10.61
N ASN A 444 7.92 -2.76 -11.93
CA ASN A 444 8.57 -1.62 -12.58
C ASN A 444 7.64 -0.72 -13.41
N ILE A 445 6.30 -0.75 -13.21
CA ILE A 445 5.35 0.22 -13.82
C ILE A 445 5.45 1.60 -13.12
N LEU A 446 6.64 2.20 -13.10
CA LEU A 446 6.87 3.56 -12.61
C LEU A 446 7.36 4.47 -13.75
N PRO A 447 6.50 5.37 -14.29
CA PRO A 447 6.84 6.28 -15.40
C PRO A 447 8.00 7.27 -15.16
N LYS A 448 8.65 7.23 -14.00
CA LYS A 448 9.84 8.01 -13.67
C LYS A 448 11.16 7.33 -14.06
N VAL A 449 11.14 6.04 -14.41
CA VAL A 449 12.36 5.21 -14.56
C VAL A 449 12.80 4.99 -16.02
N TYR A 450 11.96 5.32 -17.01
CA TYR A 450 12.27 5.18 -18.45
C TYR A 450 13.28 6.23 -18.94
N THR A 451 14.50 6.25 -18.42
CA THR A 451 15.55 7.21 -18.81
C THR A 451 16.36 6.76 -20.03
N THR A 452 16.43 5.46 -20.31
CA THR A 452 17.08 4.86 -21.50
C THR A 452 16.14 3.84 -22.19
N VAL A 453 16.56 3.31 -23.35
CA VAL A 453 15.83 2.22 -24.02
C VAL A 453 15.95 0.91 -23.21
N ASP A 454 17.11 0.64 -22.64
CA ASP A 454 17.38 -0.53 -21.80
C ASP A 454 16.43 -0.54 -20.58
N THR A 455 16.25 0.59 -19.90
CA THR A 455 15.25 0.76 -18.82
C THR A 455 13.78 0.67 -19.27
N ILE A 456 13.50 0.52 -20.57
CA ILE A 456 12.17 0.16 -21.07
C ILE A 456 12.09 -1.36 -21.27
N GLN A 457 13.16 -1.99 -21.77
CA GLN A 457 13.24 -3.43 -22.00
C GLN A 457 13.22 -4.22 -20.68
N ASP A 458 14.07 -3.85 -19.71
CA ASP A 458 14.13 -4.49 -18.38
C ASP A 458 12.83 -4.37 -17.57
N ASN A 459 11.96 -3.40 -17.92
CA ASN A 459 10.80 -3.01 -17.13
C ASN A 459 9.44 -3.39 -17.75
N HIS A 460 9.43 -3.96 -18.96
CA HIS A 460 8.25 -4.55 -19.61
C HIS A 460 6.95 -3.70 -19.52
N PRO A 461 6.96 -2.38 -19.80
CA PRO A 461 5.81 -1.51 -19.54
C PRO A 461 4.58 -1.83 -20.41
N ALA A 462 4.77 -2.46 -21.57
CA ALA A 462 3.67 -2.93 -22.40
C ALA A 462 2.89 -4.08 -21.73
N LYS A 463 3.58 -5.05 -21.12
CA LYS A 463 2.94 -6.11 -20.31
C LYS A 463 2.09 -5.56 -19.16
N GLY A 464 2.45 -4.42 -18.59
CA GLY A 464 1.63 -3.74 -17.57
C GLY A 464 0.25 -3.34 -18.12
N LEU A 465 0.23 -2.61 -19.24
CA LEU A 465 -1.02 -2.18 -19.89
C LEU A 465 -1.85 -3.34 -20.45
N ILE A 466 -1.19 -4.41 -20.89
CA ILE A 466 -1.86 -5.65 -21.31
C ILE A 466 -2.54 -6.31 -20.10
N ALA A 467 -1.87 -6.39 -18.95
CA ALA A 467 -2.46 -6.91 -17.72
C ALA A 467 -3.62 -6.04 -17.21
N GLU A 468 -3.50 -4.70 -17.30
CA GLU A 468 -4.60 -3.76 -17.01
C GLU A 468 -5.85 -4.07 -17.85
N GLY A 469 -5.68 -4.13 -19.18
CA GLY A 469 -6.78 -4.42 -20.10
C GLY A 469 -7.36 -5.83 -19.93
N LEU A 470 -6.52 -6.85 -19.67
CA LEU A 470 -6.98 -8.22 -19.40
C LEU A 470 -7.82 -8.31 -18.12
N SER A 471 -7.35 -7.71 -17.02
CA SER A 471 -8.07 -7.65 -15.75
C SER A 471 -9.43 -6.97 -15.91
N ALA A 472 -9.50 -5.83 -16.62
CA ALA A 472 -10.75 -5.11 -16.84
C ALA A 472 -11.73 -5.88 -17.73
N LEU A 473 -11.28 -6.42 -18.86
CA LEU A 473 -12.13 -7.20 -19.76
C LEU A 473 -12.66 -8.48 -19.09
N PHE A 474 -11.82 -9.17 -18.30
CA PHE A 474 -12.23 -10.36 -17.55
C PHE A 474 -13.21 -10.02 -16.42
N SER A 475 -12.89 -9.01 -15.60
CA SER A 475 -13.73 -8.60 -14.46
C SER A 475 -15.14 -8.15 -14.89
N ALA A 476 -15.26 -7.58 -16.09
CA ALA A 476 -16.54 -7.20 -16.68
C ALA A 476 -17.18 -8.23 -17.64
N GLY A 477 -16.60 -9.42 -17.82
CA GLY A 477 -17.19 -10.48 -18.66
C GLY A 477 -17.12 -10.24 -20.17
N LEU A 478 -16.27 -9.32 -20.61
CA LEU A 478 -16.04 -9.02 -22.03
C LEU A 478 -15.10 -10.04 -22.72
N LEU A 479 -14.56 -11.00 -21.96
CA LEU A 479 -13.84 -12.17 -22.48
C LEU A 479 -14.74 -13.43 -22.53
N PRO A 480 -14.53 -14.35 -23.50
CA PRO A 480 -13.75 -14.15 -24.71
C PRO A 480 -14.42 -13.12 -25.64
N VAL A 481 -13.61 -12.33 -26.33
CA VAL A 481 -14.09 -11.28 -27.23
C VAL A 481 -14.63 -11.91 -28.51
N SER A 482 -15.95 -11.94 -28.68
CA SER A 482 -16.62 -12.42 -29.92
C SER A 482 -17.57 -11.39 -30.56
N ASN A 483 -17.54 -10.15 -30.08
CA ASN A 483 -18.23 -9.04 -30.72
C ASN A 483 -17.24 -8.47 -31.74
N SER A 484 -17.54 -8.60 -33.03
CA SER A 484 -16.63 -8.24 -34.12
C SER A 484 -16.11 -6.80 -34.03
N LYS A 485 -16.91 -5.86 -33.50
CA LYS A 485 -16.47 -4.48 -33.24
C LYS A 485 -15.24 -4.40 -32.32
N ILE A 486 -15.09 -5.36 -31.40
CA ILE A 486 -13.98 -5.45 -30.44
C ILE A 486 -12.85 -6.31 -31.02
N GLU A 487 -13.15 -7.44 -31.67
CA GLU A 487 -12.12 -8.27 -32.35
C GLU A 487 -11.36 -7.49 -33.43
N ASP A 488 -12.01 -6.54 -34.11
CA ASP A 488 -11.39 -5.71 -35.16
C ASP A 488 -10.83 -4.35 -34.68
N THR A 489 -10.91 -4.03 -33.39
CA THR A 489 -10.43 -2.74 -32.81
C THR A 489 -9.31 -2.95 -31.81
N ALA A 490 -8.30 -2.07 -31.78
CA ALA A 490 -7.30 -2.09 -30.73
C ALA A 490 -7.89 -1.63 -29.37
N ILE A 491 -7.79 -2.47 -28.35
CA ILE A 491 -8.29 -2.23 -27.00
C ILE A 491 -7.42 -1.19 -26.31
N SER A 492 -8.02 -0.06 -25.98
CA SER A 492 -7.51 0.99 -25.09
C SER A 492 -8.65 1.42 -24.17
N LYS A 493 -8.32 2.10 -23.07
CA LYS A 493 -9.30 2.82 -22.24
C LYS A 493 -10.22 3.73 -23.10
N SER A 494 -9.73 4.33 -24.19
CA SER A 494 -10.55 5.19 -25.04
C SER A 494 -11.54 4.44 -25.95
N SER A 495 -11.12 3.34 -26.58
CA SER A 495 -11.95 2.53 -27.47
C SER A 495 -12.93 1.66 -26.68
N LEU A 496 -12.54 1.18 -25.50
CA LEU A 496 -13.41 0.40 -24.62
C LEU A 496 -14.48 1.27 -23.96
N ASN A 497 -14.14 2.47 -23.46
CA ASN A 497 -15.13 3.43 -22.96
C ASN A 497 -16.14 3.82 -24.05
N LYS A 498 -15.69 4.01 -25.29
CA LYS A 498 -16.60 4.25 -26.42
C LYS A 498 -17.55 3.06 -26.63
N LEU A 499 -17.01 1.83 -26.69
CA LEU A 499 -17.79 0.61 -26.86
C LEU A 499 -18.87 0.45 -25.76
N VAL A 500 -18.52 0.67 -24.50
CA VAL A 500 -19.45 0.59 -23.36
C VAL A 500 -20.57 1.64 -23.48
N ASN A 501 -20.25 2.86 -23.88
CA ASN A 501 -21.25 3.92 -24.09
C ASN A 501 -22.16 3.66 -25.31
N ASP A 502 -21.58 3.17 -26.41
CA ASP A 502 -22.29 2.80 -27.65
C ASP A 502 -23.21 1.57 -27.44
N ASN A 503 -22.87 0.68 -26.51
CA ASN A 503 -23.58 -0.58 -26.25
C ASN A 503 -23.78 -0.74 -24.73
N LYS A 504 -24.67 0.08 -24.12
CA LYS A 504 -24.88 0.26 -22.66
C LYS A 504 -25.27 -0.97 -21.83
N ASP A 505 -25.24 -2.16 -22.43
CA ASP A 505 -25.79 -3.40 -21.91
C ASP A 505 -24.94 -4.60 -22.39
N ILE A 506 -23.61 -4.44 -22.37
CA ILE A 506 -22.61 -5.49 -22.67
C ILE A 506 -21.81 -5.95 -21.44
N LEU A 507 -21.70 -5.10 -20.40
CA LEU A 507 -20.92 -5.39 -19.21
C LEU A 507 -21.66 -6.39 -18.31
N TYR A 508 -20.90 -7.24 -17.63
CA TYR A 508 -21.38 -8.16 -16.60
C TYR A 508 -22.48 -9.15 -17.06
N LYS A 509 -22.36 -9.58 -18.32
CA LYS A 509 -23.25 -10.54 -18.98
C LYS A 509 -22.57 -11.87 -19.28
N ASP A 510 -23.40 -12.90 -19.48
CA ASP A 510 -22.96 -14.15 -20.06
C ASP A 510 -22.63 -13.92 -21.54
N ASN A 511 -21.33 -13.88 -21.84
CA ASN A 511 -20.82 -13.57 -23.16
C ASN A 511 -21.02 -14.77 -24.10
N SER A 512 -22.11 -14.71 -24.88
CA SER A 512 -22.57 -15.80 -25.75
C SER A 512 -21.75 -16.00 -27.03
N ALA A 513 -20.49 -15.54 -27.05
CA ALA A 513 -19.41 -16.09 -27.86
C ALA A 513 -19.50 -17.61 -28.00
N ASN A 514 -19.81 -18.24 -26.87
CA ASN A 514 -19.85 -19.66 -26.70
C ASN A 514 -21.26 -20.22 -26.74
N GLY A 515 -21.91 -20.15 -27.92
CA GLY A 515 -22.97 -21.09 -28.28
C GLY A 515 -22.50 -22.57 -28.32
N GLN A 516 -21.20 -22.81 -28.06
CA GLN A 516 -20.55 -24.12 -27.96
C GLN A 516 -20.22 -24.54 -26.52
N LEU A 517 -20.25 -23.64 -25.52
CA LEU A 517 -20.12 -24.01 -24.11
C LEU A 517 -21.50 -24.21 -23.49
N LYS A 518 -21.67 -25.25 -22.68
CA LYS A 518 -22.95 -25.61 -22.04
C LYS A 518 -22.98 -25.17 -20.58
N ASP A 519 -22.27 -24.09 -20.31
CA ASP A 519 -21.63 -23.85 -19.02
C ASP A 519 -22.41 -22.82 -18.20
N LYS A 520 -22.25 -22.85 -16.87
CA LYS A 520 -23.09 -22.07 -15.94
C LYS A 520 -22.24 -21.05 -15.18
N GLY A 521 -22.42 -19.78 -15.50
CA GLY A 521 -21.61 -18.66 -14.99
C GLY A 521 -21.82 -18.30 -13.50
N PRO A 522 -21.37 -17.10 -13.07
CA PRO A 522 -20.95 -15.96 -13.89
C PRO A 522 -19.48 -16.04 -14.35
N TRP A 523 -19.19 -15.45 -15.52
CA TRP A 523 -17.84 -15.36 -16.11
C TRP A 523 -17.15 -14.01 -15.85
N PHE A 524 -17.50 -13.37 -14.74
CA PHE A 524 -17.18 -11.98 -14.42
C PHE A 524 -17.24 -11.75 -12.91
N SER A 525 -16.86 -10.57 -12.45
CA SER A 525 -17.02 -10.17 -11.04
C SER A 525 -18.51 -9.93 -10.73
N GLN A 526 -19.18 -10.91 -10.12
CA GLN A 526 -20.56 -10.75 -9.63
C GLN A 526 -20.65 -9.63 -8.58
N TYR A 527 -19.62 -9.44 -7.76
CA TYR A 527 -19.49 -8.29 -6.86
C TYR A 527 -19.58 -6.96 -7.62
N SER A 528 -18.71 -6.78 -8.63
CA SER A 528 -18.67 -5.54 -9.45
C SER A 528 -19.97 -5.33 -10.21
N LYS A 529 -20.53 -6.39 -10.81
CA LYS A 529 -21.86 -6.39 -11.42
C LYS A 529 -22.91 -5.84 -10.48
N VAL A 530 -22.98 -6.41 -9.28
CA VAL A 530 -24.01 -6.08 -8.30
C VAL A 530 -23.88 -4.62 -7.92
N ILE A 531 -22.71 -4.18 -7.44
CA ILE A 531 -22.47 -2.80 -7.00
C ILE A 531 -22.78 -1.79 -8.12
N HIS A 532 -22.27 -1.99 -9.35
CA HIS A 532 -22.56 -1.10 -10.49
C HIS A 532 -24.03 -1.17 -10.97
N SER A 533 -24.76 -2.26 -10.68
CA SER A 533 -26.18 -2.40 -11.06
C SER A 533 -27.17 -1.78 -10.08
N ILE A 534 -26.73 -1.42 -8.86
CA ILE A 534 -27.55 -0.76 -7.83
C ILE A 534 -28.13 0.52 -8.43
N CYS A 535 -29.45 0.70 -8.32
CA CYS A 535 -30.15 1.75 -9.05
C CYS A 535 -31.07 2.55 -8.12
N TYR A 536 -30.88 3.87 -8.15
CA TYR A 536 -31.64 4.86 -7.40
C TYR A 536 -32.40 5.80 -8.34
N ASP A 537 -33.70 5.96 -8.13
CA ASP A 537 -34.55 6.92 -8.81
C ASP A 537 -34.45 8.27 -8.08
N SER A 538 -33.68 9.21 -8.63
CA SER A 538 -33.48 10.53 -8.01
C SER A 538 -34.73 11.41 -7.94
N ALA A 539 -35.84 11.04 -8.59
CA ALA A 539 -37.11 11.76 -8.49
C ALA A 539 -38.01 11.20 -7.38
N THR A 540 -38.06 9.87 -7.21
CA THR A 540 -38.88 9.24 -6.15
C THR A 540 -38.11 8.96 -4.86
N LYS A 541 -36.77 9.07 -4.88
CA LYS A 541 -35.84 8.79 -3.77
C LYS A 541 -35.94 7.35 -3.24
N LYS A 542 -35.92 6.38 -4.16
CA LYS A 542 -36.07 4.94 -3.90
C LYS A 542 -35.30 4.10 -4.93
N GLU A 543 -35.32 2.78 -4.77
CA GLU A 543 -34.92 1.83 -5.81
C GLU A 543 -35.61 2.09 -7.16
N CYS A 544 -34.86 1.96 -8.27
CA CYS A 544 -35.39 2.06 -9.62
C CYS A 544 -36.40 0.95 -9.93
N THR A 545 -37.57 1.35 -10.43
CA THR A 545 -38.56 0.43 -11.01
C THR A 545 -38.37 0.31 -12.54
N PRO A 546 -39.05 -0.64 -13.22
CA PRO A 546 -39.07 -0.68 -14.68
C PRO A 546 -39.61 0.60 -15.35
N SER A 547 -40.44 1.39 -14.65
CA SER A 547 -40.98 2.67 -15.14
C SER A 547 -40.14 3.90 -14.78
N THR A 548 -39.06 3.76 -13.98
CA THR A 548 -38.16 4.87 -13.67
C THR A 548 -37.48 5.39 -14.94
N SER A 549 -37.60 6.70 -15.20
CA SER A 549 -37.06 7.33 -16.42
C SER A 549 -35.53 7.31 -16.45
N SER A 550 -34.95 7.17 -17.64
CA SER A 550 -33.48 7.12 -17.82
C SER A 550 -32.73 8.40 -17.40
N ALA A 551 -33.43 9.52 -17.20
CA ALA A 551 -32.85 10.74 -16.65
C ALA A 551 -32.74 10.71 -15.11
N ASN A 552 -33.63 9.97 -14.45
CA ASN A 552 -33.71 9.86 -13.00
C ASN A 552 -32.87 8.71 -12.44
N LYS A 553 -32.59 7.67 -13.25
CA LYS A 553 -31.73 6.56 -12.83
C LYS A 553 -30.33 7.07 -12.49
N LYS A 554 -29.89 6.81 -11.26
CA LYS A 554 -28.53 6.97 -10.78
C LYS A 554 -27.98 5.59 -10.41
N TYR A 555 -26.73 5.36 -10.77
CA TYR A 555 -25.96 4.16 -10.47
C TYR A 555 -24.68 4.58 -9.74
N PRO A 556 -24.07 3.73 -8.90
CA PRO A 556 -22.75 3.99 -8.38
C PRO A 556 -21.72 4.21 -9.49
N ILE A 557 -20.76 5.11 -9.25
CA ILE A 557 -19.57 5.30 -10.07
C ILE A 557 -18.38 5.25 -9.11
N VAL A 558 -17.87 4.04 -8.89
CA VAL A 558 -16.97 3.67 -7.78
C VAL A 558 -16.04 2.55 -8.25
N TYR A 559 -14.75 2.59 -7.88
CA TYR A 559 -13.83 1.48 -8.15
C TYR A 559 -14.30 0.19 -7.44
N THR A 560 -14.69 -0.84 -8.18
CA THR A 560 -15.08 -2.16 -7.61
C THR A 560 -13.99 -3.23 -7.75
N PHE A 561 -13.03 -3.02 -8.65
CA PHE A 561 -11.79 -3.79 -8.82
C PHE A 561 -10.65 -2.86 -9.26
N ALA A 562 -9.40 -3.33 -9.25
CA ALA A 562 -8.22 -2.45 -9.31
C ALA A 562 -8.09 -1.56 -10.56
N PHE A 563 -8.68 -1.97 -11.70
CA PHE A 563 -8.60 -1.27 -12.99
C PHE A 563 -10.00 -0.96 -13.59
N ASP A 564 -10.99 -0.70 -12.73
CA ASP A 564 -12.34 -0.26 -13.14
C ASP A 564 -12.30 1.07 -13.95
N ASP A 565 -11.21 1.83 -13.81
CA ASP A 565 -10.97 3.03 -14.58
C ASP A 565 -10.63 2.76 -16.05
N PHE A 566 -10.18 1.55 -16.40
CA PHE A 566 -10.01 1.12 -17.78
C PHE A 566 -11.36 1.00 -18.52
N LEU A 567 -12.47 0.94 -17.76
CA LEU A 567 -13.87 1.04 -18.21
C LEU A 567 -14.51 2.41 -17.89
N ALA A 568 -13.77 3.29 -17.21
CA ALA A 568 -14.23 4.55 -16.61
C ALA A 568 -15.49 4.44 -15.72
N GLN A 569 -15.63 3.34 -14.97
CA GLN A 569 -16.65 3.22 -13.92
C GLN A 569 -16.12 3.64 -12.53
N ASP A 570 -14.84 4.01 -12.43
CA ASP A 570 -14.07 4.22 -11.19
C ASP A 570 -14.51 5.42 -10.34
N GLY A 571 -14.94 6.51 -10.99
CA GLY A 571 -15.40 7.71 -10.28
C GLY A 571 -14.29 8.68 -9.84
N THR A 572 -13.07 8.59 -10.36
CA THR A 572 -11.99 9.54 -10.05
C THR A 572 -12.37 10.96 -10.47
N LEU A 573 -12.49 11.86 -9.50
CA LEU A 573 -12.71 13.29 -9.72
C LEU A 573 -11.37 14.03 -9.75
N THR A 574 -11.29 15.11 -10.56
CA THR A 574 -10.11 16.00 -10.57
C THR A 574 -10.49 17.45 -10.29
N SER A 575 -9.72 18.11 -9.43
CA SER A 575 -9.98 19.48 -8.99
C SER A 575 -8.69 20.25 -8.72
N ASN A 576 -8.76 21.58 -8.76
CA ASN A 576 -7.67 22.46 -8.37
C ASN A 576 -8.21 23.66 -7.58
N VAL A 577 -7.36 24.21 -6.71
CA VAL A 577 -7.72 25.33 -5.81
C VAL A 577 -8.04 26.64 -6.56
N THR A 578 -7.58 26.77 -7.81
CA THR A 578 -7.84 27.93 -8.67
C THR A 578 -9.28 28.02 -9.19
N SER A 579 -10.07 26.96 -9.07
CA SER A 579 -11.49 26.96 -9.45
C SER A 579 -12.37 27.83 -8.53
N GLY A 580 -11.93 28.09 -7.29
CA GLY A 580 -12.77 28.74 -6.28
C GLY A 580 -13.98 27.89 -5.86
N SER A 581 -13.80 26.56 -5.77
CA SER A 581 -14.71 25.64 -5.09
C SER A 581 -13.98 24.38 -4.65
N THR A 582 -14.46 23.75 -3.59
CA THR A 582 -13.90 22.52 -3.04
C THR A 582 -14.71 21.29 -3.46
N ILE A 583 -14.06 20.13 -3.58
CA ILE A 583 -14.78 18.86 -3.56
C ILE A 583 -15.39 18.65 -2.17
N SER A 584 -16.59 18.08 -2.14
CA SER A 584 -17.24 17.57 -0.92
C SER A 584 -17.43 16.06 -1.00
N VAL A 585 -17.06 15.35 0.06
CA VAL A 585 -17.38 13.93 0.27
C VAL A 585 -18.53 13.85 1.27
N THR A 586 -19.70 13.40 0.82
CA THR A 586 -20.87 13.17 1.67
C THR A 586 -20.89 11.73 2.15
N ILE A 587 -21.07 11.57 3.46
CA ILE A 587 -21.40 10.32 4.10
C ILE A 587 -22.92 10.21 4.04
N ASN A 588 -23.46 9.33 3.21
CA ASN A 588 -24.90 9.22 3.01
C ASN A 588 -25.61 8.56 4.20
N ASP A 589 -26.94 8.53 4.14
CA ASP A 589 -27.80 8.01 5.20
C ASP A 589 -27.41 6.57 5.58
N MET A 590 -27.04 6.38 6.84
CA MET A 590 -26.56 5.13 7.41
C MET A 590 -27.70 4.28 7.99
N GLN A 591 -28.98 4.53 7.65
CA GLN A 591 -30.08 3.63 7.98
C GLN A 591 -29.69 2.17 7.68
N GLY A 592 -29.99 1.27 8.61
CA GLY A 592 -29.62 -0.15 8.50
C GLY A 592 -28.13 -0.46 8.73
N TYR A 593 -27.31 0.49 9.20
CA TYR A 593 -26.01 0.15 9.80
C TYR A 593 -26.18 -0.75 11.05
N PRO A 594 -25.27 -1.69 11.30
CA PRO A 594 -25.28 -2.47 12.53
C PRO A 594 -24.71 -1.66 13.70
N LYS A 595 -25.43 -1.62 14.82
CA LYS A 595 -24.89 -1.17 16.12
C LYS A 595 -23.98 -2.25 16.69
N THR A 596 -22.69 -2.22 16.32
CA THR A 596 -21.71 -3.21 16.77
C THR A 596 -21.09 -2.87 18.13
N ASN A 597 -20.62 -3.90 18.84
CA ASN A 597 -19.79 -3.76 20.02
C ASN A 597 -18.43 -4.43 19.74
N PRO A 598 -17.46 -3.69 19.17
CA PRO A 598 -16.13 -4.22 18.83
C PRO A 598 -15.26 -4.50 20.06
N GLY A 599 -15.75 -4.21 21.28
CA GLY A 599 -14.97 -4.22 22.50
C GLY A 599 -14.10 -2.96 22.63
N LYS A 600 -12.98 -3.07 23.33
CA LYS A 600 -11.99 -1.99 23.42
C LYS A 600 -11.06 -2.05 22.21
N ALA A 601 -10.73 -0.89 21.63
CA ALA A 601 -9.67 -0.78 20.63
C ALA A 601 -8.40 -1.45 21.16
N PRO A 602 -7.73 -2.33 20.37
CA PRO A 602 -6.57 -3.07 20.82
C PRO A 602 -5.45 -2.09 21.18
N ARG A 603 -5.13 -2.00 22.47
CA ARG A 603 -3.97 -1.26 22.95
C ARG A 603 -2.69 -2.04 22.60
N PRO A 604 -1.56 -1.37 22.33
CA PRO A 604 -0.38 -2.04 21.82
C PRO A 604 0.18 -3.05 22.81
N SER A 605 0.64 -4.18 22.29
CA SER A 605 1.91 -4.72 22.78
C SER A 605 3.00 -3.90 22.09
N ILE A 606 3.58 -2.92 22.79
CA ILE A 606 4.58 -2.04 22.20
C ILE A 606 5.89 -2.83 22.14
N ASN A 607 6.17 -3.45 20.99
CA ASN A 607 7.40 -4.21 20.81
C ASN A 607 8.59 -3.25 20.93
N VAL A 608 9.46 -3.52 21.90
CA VAL A 608 10.60 -2.66 22.22
C VAL A 608 11.61 -2.64 21.07
N ASP A 609 11.76 -1.49 20.40
CA ASP A 609 12.83 -1.33 19.41
C ASP A 609 14.21 -1.36 20.10
N THR A 610 15.09 -2.26 19.64
CA THR A 610 16.46 -2.44 20.16
C THR A 610 17.20 -1.09 20.26
N PRO A 611 17.71 -0.69 21.44
CA PRO A 611 18.53 0.51 21.56
C PRO A 611 19.89 0.27 20.90
N ALA A 612 20.42 1.26 20.19
CA ALA A 612 21.80 1.30 19.74
C ALA A 612 22.56 2.32 20.60
N VAL A 613 23.34 1.84 21.57
CA VAL A 613 24.12 2.70 22.47
C VAL A 613 25.26 3.33 21.68
N THR A 614 25.34 4.65 21.63
CA THR A 614 26.38 5.38 20.88
C THR A 614 27.58 5.72 21.77
N SER A 615 27.36 5.93 23.07
CA SER A 615 28.42 6.21 24.04
C SER A 615 27.97 5.96 25.47
N GLY A 616 28.92 5.69 26.37
CA GLY A 616 28.68 5.58 27.81
C GLY A 616 29.83 6.15 28.65
N SER A 617 29.51 6.61 29.86
CA SER A 617 30.45 7.24 30.79
C SER A 617 30.05 7.02 32.26
N LEU A 618 31.05 6.80 33.10
CA LEU A 618 30.96 6.75 34.55
C LEU A 618 31.09 8.19 35.08
N GLU A 619 30.07 8.72 35.76
CA GLU A 619 30.10 10.10 36.30
C GLU A 619 30.76 10.14 37.70
N THR A 620 30.34 9.28 38.63
CA THR A 620 30.92 9.16 40.00
C THR A 620 31.67 7.84 40.17
N CYS A 621 32.29 7.58 41.34
CA CYS A 621 33.17 6.40 41.59
C CYS A 621 34.46 6.30 40.76
N LYS A 622 34.80 7.26 39.88
CA LYS A 622 36.06 7.23 39.09
C LYS A 622 37.32 6.99 39.93
N THR A 623 37.35 7.51 41.15
CA THR A 623 38.47 7.42 42.10
C THR A 623 38.05 6.79 43.41
N ILE A 624 38.99 6.14 44.09
CA ILE A 624 38.81 5.59 45.45
C ILE A 624 38.59 6.77 46.41
N PRO A 625 37.44 6.88 47.10
CA PRO A 625 37.24 7.89 48.13
C PRO A 625 38.09 7.53 49.37
N LYS A 626 38.75 8.53 49.98
CA LYS A 626 39.50 8.35 51.25
C LYS A 626 38.65 7.81 52.41
N ASP A 627 37.32 7.92 52.30
CA ASP A 627 36.35 7.25 53.16
C ASP A 627 35.33 6.51 52.28
N PRO A 628 35.41 5.17 52.17
CA PRO A 628 34.48 4.38 51.37
C PRO A 628 33.01 4.56 51.76
N LYS A 629 32.71 4.91 53.03
CA LYS A 629 31.33 5.04 53.54
C LYS A 629 30.57 6.24 52.96
N LYS A 630 31.28 7.19 52.33
CA LYS A 630 30.71 8.43 51.76
C LYS A 630 30.18 8.30 50.33
N VAL A 631 30.57 7.26 49.58
CA VAL A 631 30.08 7.04 48.20
C VAL A 631 29.39 5.69 48.14
N LYS A 632 28.06 5.71 48.34
CA LYS A 632 27.21 4.51 48.38
C LYS A 632 26.74 4.07 47.00
N THR A 633 26.68 4.97 46.03
CA THR A 633 26.24 4.70 44.66
C THR A 633 27.23 5.24 43.62
N CYS A 634 27.32 4.53 42.50
CA CYS A 634 28.02 4.93 41.29
C CYS A 634 27.00 5.35 40.24
N LYS A 635 27.20 6.52 39.65
CA LYS A 635 26.30 7.15 38.68
C LYS A 635 26.83 6.91 37.27
N LEU A 636 25.99 6.32 36.44
CA LEU A 636 26.27 5.98 35.04
C LEU A 636 25.45 6.88 34.13
N THR A 637 26.02 7.21 32.97
CA THR A 637 25.35 7.95 31.90
C THR A 637 25.65 7.27 30.56
N ALA A 638 24.65 7.17 29.69
CA ALA A 638 24.81 6.69 28.32
C ALA A 638 23.95 7.49 27.35
N THR A 639 24.42 7.61 26.11
CA THR A 639 23.62 8.07 24.97
C THR A 639 23.26 6.88 24.12
N PHE A 640 22.00 6.74 23.75
CA PHE A 640 21.53 5.70 22.84
C PHE A 640 20.55 6.27 21.83
N THR A 641 20.52 5.66 20.65
CA THR A 641 19.46 5.88 19.67
C THR A 641 18.48 4.71 19.72
N THR A 642 17.22 4.98 19.41
CA THR A 642 16.22 3.92 19.19
C THR A 642 15.10 4.46 18.30
N LYS A 643 14.37 3.54 17.69
CA LYS A 643 13.17 3.82 16.92
C LYS A 643 11.93 4.09 17.82
N ASN A 644 11.98 3.74 19.12
CA ASN A 644 10.93 4.08 20.09
C ASN A 644 10.77 5.62 20.25
N THR A 645 9.53 6.08 20.31
CA THR A 645 9.14 7.49 20.48
C THR A 645 9.26 7.98 21.93
N PRO A 646 9.24 9.31 22.17
CA PRO A 646 9.37 9.86 23.51
C PRO A 646 8.21 9.55 24.46
N ASP A 647 7.06 9.11 23.95
CA ASP A 647 5.90 8.73 24.77
C ASP A 647 5.96 7.24 25.15
N GLU A 648 6.38 6.37 24.23
CA GLU A 648 6.66 4.95 24.52
C GLU A 648 7.79 4.81 25.56
N ILE A 649 8.86 5.61 25.43
CA ILE A 649 9.99 5.66 26.38
C ILE A 649 9.56 6.10 27.80
N LYS A 650 8.46 6.86 27.97
CA LYS A 650 7.89 7.17 29.30
C LYS A 650 7.14 5.98 29.92
N THR A 651 6.61 5.09 29.09
CA THR A 651 5.89 3.88 29.53
C THR A 651 6.79 2.67 29.74
N TYR A 652 8.07 2.77 29.36
CA TYR A 652 9.04 1.69 29.47
C TYR A 652 9.95 1.80 30.69
N ASN A 653 10.33 0.64 31.23
CA ASN A 653 11.45 0.52 32.16
C ASN A 653 12.76 0.56 31.37
N VAL A 654 13.40 1.73 31.31
CA VAL A 654 14.71 1.92 30.69
C VAL A 654 15.78 1.97 31.77
N ASN A 655 16.81 1.11 31.69
CA ASN A 655 17.85 0.98 32.71
C ASN A 655 19.25 0.89 32.10
N LEU A 656 20.20 1.60 32.72
CA LEU A 656 21.62 1.57 32.37
C LEU A 656 22.42 0.84 33.45
N SER A 657 23.20 -0.16 33.03
CA SER A 657 24.05 -1.00 33.88
C SER A 657 25.48 -1.12 33.32
N PRO A 658 26.48 -1.45 34.15
CA PRO A 658 27.78 -1.89 33.67
C PRO A 658 27.72 -3.38 33.31
N MET A 659 28.55 -3.80 32.36
CA MET A 659 28.79 -5.21 32.03
C MET A 659 30.27 -5.39 31.71
N SER A 660 30.95 -6.37 32.33
CA SER A 660 32.38 -6.60 32.08
C SER A 660 32.63 -6.97 30.61
N THR A 661 33.78 -6.57 30.05
CA THR A 661 34.20 -6.96 28.70
C THR A 661 34.78 -8.38 28.62
N ASN A 662 35.17 -8.96 29.77
CA ASN A 662 35.74 -10.29 29.84
C ASN A 662 34.63 -11.36 29.91
N ASN A 663 34.36 -12.02 28.77
CA ASN A 663 33.48 -13.20 28.72
C ASN A 663 34.02 -14.31 29.65
N GLY A 664 33.35 -14.53 30.78
CA GLY A 664 33.90 -15.30 31.89
C GLY A 664 33.93 -16.82 31.69
N SER A 665 35.03 -17.33 31.16
CA SER A 665 35.42 -18.76 31.28
C SER A 665 35.89 -19.15 32.69
N HIS A 666 36.07 -18.17 33.60
CA HIS A 666 36.71 -18.34 34.91
C HIS A 666 35.91 -17.73 36.08
N CYS A 667 34.57 -17.70 36.00
CA CYS A 667 33.72 -17.34 37.14
C CYS A 667 33.76 -18.46 38.21
N GLN A 668 34.41 -18.24 39.36
CA GLN A 668 34.48 -19.23 40.43
C GLN A 668 33.31 -19.16 41.43
N TYR A 669 32.99 -20.33 41.99
CA TYR A 669 31.86 -20.62 42.85
C TYR A 669 32.07 -20.12 44.29
N ILE A 670 31.26 -19.17 44.76
CA ILE A 670 31.35 -18.57 46.11
C ILE A 670 29.97 -18.59 46.79
N SER A 671 29.48 -19.79 47.11
CA SER A 671 28.30 -20.07 47.95
C SER A 671 28.37 -21.50 48.50
N SER A 672 27.94 -21.75 49.74
CA SER A 672 27.78 -23.12 50.27
C SER A 672 26.38 -23.71 50.05
N LYS A 673 25.49 -23.00 49.35
CA LYS A 673 24.15 -23.44 48.96
C LYS A 673 24.04 -23.53 47.43
N LYS A 674 23.49 -24.63 46.92
CA LYS A 674 23.70 -25.13 45.54
C LYS A 674 22.95 -24.38 44.43
N ASP A 675 21.81 -23.75 44.72
CA ASP A 675 20.75 -23.60 43.71
C ASP A 675 20.45 -22.17 43.24
N THR A 676 21.40 -21.23 43.37
CA THR A 676 21.26 -19.85 42.84
C THR A 676 22.50 -19.38 42.09
N TRP A 677 22.37 -19.20 40.77
CA TRP A 677 23.41 -18.67 39.90
C TRP A 677 23.35 -17.13 39.82
N THR A 678 24.41 -16.44 40.25
CA THR A 678 24.70 -15.06 39.82
C THR A 678 25.96 -15.07 38.97
N GLY A 679 25.79 -15.17 37.65
CA GLY A 679 26.91 -15.19 36.71
C GLY A 679 27.62 -13.84 36.56
N CYS A 680 28.82 -13.86 35.98
CA CYS A 680 29.56 -12.65 35.60
C CYS A 680 28.83 -11.94 34.45
N GLY A 681 27.93 -11.01 34.75
CA GLY A 681 27.05 -10.36 33.76
C GLY A 681 26.62 -8.96 34.17
N ALA A 682 25.72 -8.36 33.39
CA ALA A 682 25.16 -7.04 33.67
C ALA A 682 24.40 -7.03 35.01
N ILE A 683 24.43 -5.89 35.70
CA ILE A 683 23.76 -5.75 37.02
C ILE A 683 22.25 -5.94 36.87
N ALA A 684 21.67 -6.81 37.70
CA ALA A 684 20.24 -7.05 37.78
C ALA A 684 19.46 -5.73 37.96
N THR A 685 18.41 -5.54 37.18
CA THR A 685 17.65 -4.28 37.11
C THR A 685 17.01 -3.86 38.44
N SER A 686 16.73 -4.82 39.33
CA SER A 686 16.30 -4.58 40.73
C SER A 686 17.29 -3.74 41.56
N ASN A 687 18.55 -3.72 41.16
CA ASN A 687 19.64 -3.04 41.86
C ASN A 687 19.95 -1.68 41.23
N ILE A 688 19.16 -1.23 40.25
CA ILE A 688 19.35 0.04 39.55
C ILE A 688 18.29 1.01 40.05
N THR A 689 18.72 2.23 40.39
CA THR A 689 17.89 3.27 41.02
C THR A 689 18.02 4.58 40.25
N ASN A 690 17.05 5.48 40.41
CA ASN A 690 17.08 6.85 39.87
C ASN A 690 17.29 6.93 38.33
N SER A 691 16.95 5.87 37.59
CA SER A 691 16.99 5.82 36.13
C SER A 691 16.13 6.93 35.51
N THR A 692 16.80 7.88 34.86
CA THR A 692 16.19 9.07 34.27
C THR A 692 16.56 9.12 32.79
N VAL A 693 15.55 9.20 31.91
CA VAL A 693 15.74 9.30 30.45
C VAL A 693 15.31 10.67 29.95
N THR A 694 16.13 11.29 29.11
CA THR A 694 15.88 12.61 28.50
C THR A 694 16.10 12.52 26.99
N LYS A 695 15.14 12.98 26.19
CA LYS A 695 15.30 13.13 24.74
C LYS A 695 16.35 14.20 24.44
N ILE A 696 17.35 13.86 23.63
CA ILE A 696 18.34 14.80 23.10
C ILE A 696 17.85 15.36 21.75
N SER A 697 17.43 14.49 20.83
CA SER A 697 17.11 14.90 19.45
C SER A 697 16.17 13.92 18.73
N GLY A 698 15.76 14.29 17.52
CA GLY A 698 14.96 13.46 16.61
C GLY A 698 13.46 13.79 16.58
N PRO A 699 12.69 13.16 15.67
CA PRO A 699 13.13 12.04 14.83
C PRO A 699 14.03 12.51 13.68
N LYS A 700 15.06 11.73 13.37
CA LYS A 700 15.73 11.73 12.07
C LYS A 700 15.61 10.32 11.51
N ASP A 701 15.11 10.17 10.28
CA ASP A 701 14.96 8.87 9.61
C ASP A 701 14.18 7.83 10.45
N GLY A 702 13.21 8.30 11.24
CA GLY A 702 12.40 7.48 12.16
C GLY A 702 13.09 7.05 13.46
N VAL A 703 14.28 7.59 13.76
CA VAL A 703 15.12 7.31 14.92
C VAL A 703 15.23 8.54 15.84
N TYR A 704 15.19 8.31 17.15
CA TYR A 704 15.34 9.30 18.21
C TYR A 704 16.65 9.07 18.99
N THR A 705 17.19 10.14 19.59
CA THR A 705 18.38 10.06 20.46
C THR A 705 18.02 10.44 21.89
N TYR A 706 18.44 9.63 22.85
CA TYR A 706 18.18 9.81 24.28
C TYR A 706 19.46 9.75 25.10
N LYS A 707 19.51 10.53 26.19
CA LYS A 707 20.42 10.34 27.31
C LYS A 707 19.69 9.51 28.37
N ILE A 708 20.29 8.44 28.86
CA ILE A 708 19.91 7.83 30.14
C ILE A 708 21.01 8.11 31.18
N THR A 709 20.57 8.36 32.40
CA THR A 709 21.41 8.39 33.60
C THR A 709 20.79 7.45 34.64
N SER A 710 21.58 6.58 35.27
CA SER A 710 21.13 5.63 36.31
C SER A 710 22.13 5.58 37.47
N GLU A 711 21.66 5.23 38.67
CA GLU A 711 22.49 5.04 39.87
C GLU A 711 22.48 3.58 40.32
N VAL A 712 23.64 3.10 40.73
CA VAL A 712 23.90 1.69 41.06
C VAL A 712 24.61 1.63 42.42
N PRO A 713 24.24 0.75 43.38
CA PRO A 713 24.99 0.51 44.60
C PRO A 713 26.46 0.20 44.30
N ARG A 714 27.37 0.90 44.98
CA ARG A 714 28.81 0.85 44.65
C ARG A 714 29.39 -0.56 44.77
N ASP A 715 28.95 -1.34 45.75
CA ASP A 715 29.39 -2.72 45.93
C ASP A 715 28.90 -3.63 44.78
N ALA A 716 27.69 -3.42 44.28
CA ALA A 716 27.16 -4.13 43.10
C ALA A 716 27.91 -3.74 41.82
N PHE A 717 28.26 -2.46 41.69
CA PHE A 717 29.12 -1.96 40.61
C PHE A 717 30.50 -2.62 40.65
N GLU A 718 31.20 -2.57 41.79
CA GLU A 718 32.55 -3.11 41.96
C GLU A 718 32.61 -4.62 41.70
N LYS A 719 31.64 -5.40 42.21
CA LYS A 719 31.53 -6.86 41.94
C LYS A 719 31.48 -7.21 40.45
N VAL A 720 30.79 -6.40 39.64
CA VAL A 720 30.65 -6.67 38.19
C VAL A 720 31.87 -6.20 37.39
N VAL A 721 32.47 -5.06 37.71
CA VAL A 721 33.60 -4.53 36.92
C VAL A 721 34.95 -5.16 37.25
N THR A 722 35.11 -5.76 38.44
CA THR A 722 36.32 -6.53 38.80
C THR A 722 36.12 -8.06 38.77
N GLY A 723 34.93 -8.54 38.40
CA GLY A 723 34.63 -9.95 38.11
C GLY A 723 34.73 -10.93 39.29
N ALA A 724 34.95 -10.46 40.53
CA ALA A 724 35.24 -11.32 41.67
C ALA A 724 34.49 -10.88 42.94
N VAL A 725 33.84 -11.84 43.62
CA VAL A 725 33.55 -11.73 45.04
C VAL A 725 34.87 -11.94 45.81
N TRP A 726 35.14 -11.07 46.78
CA TRP A 726 36.41 -11.06 47.51
C TRP A 726 36.71 -12.36 48.27
N ARG A 727 37.72 -13.11 47.79
CA ARG A 727 38.89 -13.61 48.58
C ARG A 727 39.88 -14.35 47.65
N HIS A 728 41.16 -13.99 47.73
CA HIS A 728 42.31 -14.61 47.04
C HIS A 728 42.31 -14.52 45.49
N CYS A 729 42.71 -13.37 44.94
CA CYS A 729 42.85 -13.14 43.49
C CYS A 729 44.32 -13.18 43.01
N THR A 730 44.97 -14.35 43.06
CA THR A 730 46.17 -14.59 42.24
C THR A 730 45.74 -14.82 40.79
N GLY A 731 46.03 -13.86 39.90
CA GLY A 731 45.68 -13.95 38.46
C GLY A 731 44.60 -12.98 37.95
N SER A 732 44.29 -11.90 38.69
CA SER A 732 43.42 -10.83 38.16
C SER A 732 44.06 -10.18 36.93
N THR A 733 43.35 -10.10 35.80
CA THR A 733 43.81 -9.37 34.62
C THR A 733 43.71 -7.86 34.85
N SER A 734 44.72 -7.11 34.43
CA SER A 734 45.08 -5.78 34.97
C SER A 734 44.14 -4.61 34.64
N ASN A 735 43.05 -4.83 33.89
CA ASN A 735 42.41 -3.76 33.13
C ASN A 735 40.98 -3.37 33.59
N ASN A 736 40.37 -4.15 34.51
CA ASN A 736 39.06 -3.86 35.14
C ASN A 736 38.02 -3.20 34.21
N GLU A 737 37.86 -3.77 33.02
CA GLU A 737 37.20 -3.13 31.91
C GLU A 737 35.71 -3.52 31.82
N PHE A 738 34.86 -2.53 31.57
CA PHE A 738 33.43 -2.71 31.42
C PHE A 738 32.87 -1.83 30.29
N LYS A 739 31.70 -2.23 29.79
CA LYS A 739 30.86 -1.51 28.84
C LYS A 739 29.54 -1.12 29.49
N TYR A 740 28.83 -0.20 28.84
CA TYR A 740 27.57 0.36 29.30
C TYR A 740 26.43 -0.35 28.56
N TYR A 741 25.67 -1.17 29.30
CA TYR A 741 24.51 -1.89 28.78
C TYR A 741 23.23 -1.08 29.07
N VAL A 742 22.60 -0.58 28.01
CA VAL A 742 21.27 0.05 28.08
C VAL A 742 20.23 -1.01 27.73
N SER A 743 19.27 -1.18 28.63
CA SER A 743 18.10 -2.05 28.47
C SER A 743 16.81 -1.23 28.45
N VAL A 744 15.83 -1.71 27.69
CA VAL A 744 14.46 -1.17 27.58
C VAL A 744 13.50 -2.34 27.75
N SER A 745 12.40 -2.14 28.49
CA SER A 745 11.37 -3.16 28.71
C SER A 745 9.96 -2.58 28.79
N ASP A 746 9.00 -3.26 28.16
CA ASP A 746 7.55 -3.02 28.26
C ASP A 746 6.88 -3.81 29.40
N GLY A 747 7.65 -4.60 30.16
CA GLY A 747 7.16 -5.52 31.18
C GLY A 747 6.82 -6.93 30.68
N LYS A 748 6.85 -7.19 29.36
CA LYS A 748 6.72 -8.53 28.76
C LYS A 748 8.05 -9.00 28.16
N GLN A 749 8.77 -8.09 27.52
CA GLN A 749 10.05 -8.30 26.87
C GLN A 749 11.09 -7.33 27.42
N THR A 750 12.36 -7.72 27.39
CA THR A 750 13.50 -6.83 27.67
C THR A 750 14.51 -6.98 26.55
N ILE A 751 14.91 -5.86 25.95
CA ILE A 751 15.95 -5.82 24.91
C ILE A 751 16.97 -4.75 25.29
N GLY A 752 18.24 -4.97 24.99
CA GLY A 752 19.30 -4.02 25.26
C GLY A 752 20.54 -4.22 24.41
N ALA A 753 21.46 -3.27 24.47
CA ALA A 753 22.73 -3.30 23.74
C ALA A 753 23.87 -2.66 24.55
N LEU A 754 25.09 -2.98 24.14
CA LEU A 754 26.33 -2.48 24.72
C LEU A 754 26.87 -1.26 23.97
N SER A 755 27.53 -0.36 24.71
CA SER A 755 28.30 0.74 24.13
C SER A 755 29.47 0.26 23.25
N PRO A 756 29.83 1.03 22.19
CA PRO A 756 31.04 0.78 21.42
C PRO A 756 32.29 0.99 22.28
N ASN A 757 32.33 2.09 23.04
CA ASN A 757 33.38 2.38 24.00
C ASN A 757 33.24 1.56 25.28
N SER A 758 34.38 1.25 25.91
CA SER A 758 34.49 0.70 27.25
C SER A 758 34.89 1.79 28.27
N SER A 759 35.17 1.38 29.50
CA SER A 759 35.84 2.16 30.54
C SER A 759 36.56 1.22 31.50
N THR A 760 37.71 1.64 32.03
CA THR A 760 38.46 0.95 33.08
C THR A 760 38.06 1.48 34.44
N TYR A 761 37.78 0.58 35.38
CA TYR A 761 37.75 0.94 36.81
C TYR A 761 39.16 0.88 37.41
N HIS A 762 39.44 1.71 38.41
CA HIS A 762 40.78 1.78 38.99
C HIS A 762 41.18 0.46 39.67
N ASN A 763 42.49 0.22 39.80
CA ASN A 763 43.01 -0.91 40.57
C ASN A 763 42.60 -0.76 42.05
N ILE A 764 41.94 -1.79 42.60
CA ILE A 764 41.53 -1.80 44.00
C ILE A 764 42.75 -2.12 44.88
N PRO A 765 43.09 -1.27 45.88
CA PRO A 765 44.22 -1.53 46.77
C PRO A 765 44.01 -2.83 47.55
N GLY A 766 45.03 -3.69 47.57
CA GLY A 766 44.94 -5.08 48.06
C GLY A 766 44.92 -6.14 46.95
N CYS A 767 44.70 -5.75 45.69
CA CYS A 767 44.78 -6.63 44.52
C CYS A 767 46.00 -6.32 43.62
N ALA A 768 47.09 -5.80 44.20
CA ALA A 768 48.34 -5.64 43.48
C ALA A 768 48.94 -7.03 43.15
N PRO A 769 49.60 -7.22 41.99
CA PRO A 769 50.45 -8.37 41.79
C PRO A 769 51.50 -8.44 42.91
N SER A 770 51.76 -9.64 43.44
CA SER A 770 52.96 -9.87 44.22
C SER A 770 54.17 -9.51 43.34
N ALA A 771 55.06 -8.65 43.85
CA ALA A 771 56.36 -8.46 43.21
C ALA A 771 57.08 -9.81 43.12
N SER A 772 57.78 -10.01 42.00
CA SER A 772 58.46 -11.26 41.60
C SER A 772 59.54 -11.69 42.58
#